data_AF-A0A8H4GJB5-F1
#
_entry.id   AF-A0A8H4GJB5-F1
#
_cell.length_a   1.000
_cell.length_b   1.000
_cell.length_c   1.000
_cell.angle_alpha   90.00
_cell.angle_beta   90.00
_cell.angle_gamma   90.00
#
_symmetry.space_group_name_H-M   'P 1'
#
loop_
_entity.id
_entity.type
_entity.pdbx_description
1 polymer ?
#
loop_
_entity_poly.entity_id
_entity_poly.type
_entity_poly.pdbx_seq_one_letter_code
_entity_poly.pdbx_strand_id
1 'polypeptide(L)'
;MDPSALDLLICSTCGVQYDATSGLKSCKICDDPRQYVPPSGQSWTTLRSLQASPVEYRNVFTADPENPNLISIQTVPKFAIGQRAFLCLDRNGSGNVLWDCITYLDDETIRHINSLGGIRAIVISHPHYFSTSIQWADAFNCDLYISVEDEEWVANRGDGHRLKLWEGKRLSLPSHAHDSAQPGDETSDFVAIKTGGHFPGSSVLWWKSARKLLIADTIMIVPSGLYRVDRPAGTVSYAFMWSYPNYIPLPPDDVHGIWKAIEDIDFEDTHGAFTGQDARGNNVKRRYGDVCVVEDSKDKIIMDLFAYIEDLTKELRDGRDEVDNRKRLIASFKEENRNLENMLEDMRRAQAKLSFVSVLVDGDGMNFHGNLVKDGKHGGLEAARLLIQAVQDHIQKVDPEAPPNISCKIRVFANVAGLTEAYRNNNILSAGESLTSFIQGFNQENALCDFVEAGNGKECADVKLRALFEQDIIDVHCRRIIFCASADNSHARVLSAHRGSKRISLVKGPPFAQEMEELAAGFKTDSFENVFMSSKLKTTRRVSFSATNTAITPPRTPTPNYASAAKATPPTQPSPLVVNSPVHGASKLRPSVCVNSRGQRVDHPLRYSSKENVETLKRRKLCNKFHLLGSCPYGNNCTHKHGPSLSATEITDLTHIARLSVCPNGIFCHDVTCVCGHRCPQKDCSGRGCKFPDSMHGVDTDIVKTI
;
A
#
# COMPACT_ATOMS: atom_id res chain seq x y z
N MET A 1 -75.34 9.82 19.64
CA MET A 1 -74.15 8.98 19.90
C MET A 1 -74.36 8.26 21.22
N ASP A 2 -73.84 7.03 21.38
CA ASP A 2 -73.91 6.31 22.66
C ASP A 2 -73.18 7.10 23.77
N PRO A 3 -73.84 7.44 24.90
CA PRO A 3 -73.22 8.21 25.98
C PRO A 3 -71.94 7.60 26.54
N SER A 4 -71.78 6.27 26.55
CA SER A 4 -70.55 5.61 27.01
C SER A 4 -69.36 5.82 26.08
N ALA A 5 -69.60 5.90 24.76
CA ALA A 5 -68.55 6.11 23.77
C ALA A 5 -67.84 7.47 23.92
N LEU A 6 -68.49 8.44 24.57
CA LEU A 6 -67.91 9.77 24.83
C LEU A 6 -66.80 9.75 25.89
N ASP A 7 -66.74 8.71 26.73
CA ASP A 7 -65.78 8.57 27.84
C ASP A 7 -64.60 7.63 27.52
N LEU A 8 -64.55 7.10 26.30
CA LEU A 8 -63.42 6.31 25.82
C LEU A 8 -62.16 7.16 25.68
N LEU A 9 -61.02 6.57 26.07
CA LEU A 9 -59.72 7.23 26.08
C LEU A 9 -59.24 7.52 24.65
N ILE A 10 -58.83 8.76 24.45
CA ILE A 10 -58.23 9.29 23.23
C ILE A 10 -56.81 9.69 23.56
N CYS A 11 -55.85 9.21 22.79
CA CYS A 11 -54.47 9.67 22.92
C CYS A 11 -54.38 11.15 22.52
N SER A 12 -53.93 12.02 23.42
CA SER A 12 -53.84 13.46 23.17
C SER A 12 -52.86 13.85 22.06
N THR A 13 -51.87 12.99 21.76
CA THR A 13 -50.83 13.23 20.75
C THR A 13 -51.29 12.89 19.34
N CYS A 14 -51.69 11.65 19.09
CA CYS A 14 -52.11 11.20 17.75
C CYS A 14 -53.62 11.27 17.50
N GLY A 15 -54.44 11.40 18.56
CA GLY A 15 -55.89 11.54 18.43
C GLY A 15 -56.66 10.23 18.25
N VAL A 16 -55.99 9.08 18.30
CA VAL A 16 -56.63 7.76 18.18
C VAL A 16 -57.33 7.39 19.49
N GLN A 17 -58.57 6.91 19.35
CA GLN A 17 -59.40 6.42 20.45
C GLN A 17 -59.24 4.91 20.66
N TYR A 18 -59.32 4.50 21.91
CA TYR A 18 -59.23 3.11 22.35
C TYR A 18 -60.56 2.65 22.95
N ASP A 19 -60.85 1.36 22.82
CA ASP A 19 -61.96 0.71 23.52
C ASP A 19 -61.64 0.47 25.01
N ALA A 20 -61.33 1.55 25.72
CA ALA A 20 -61.04 1.54 27.15
C ALA A 20 -61.32 2.93 27.77
N THR A 21 -61.80 2.96 29.01
CA THR A 21 -62.07 4.20 29.78
C THR A 21 -60.97 4.52 30.81
N SER A 22 -60.09 3.57 31.11
CA SER A 22 -58.95 3.73 32.04
C SER A 22 -57.89 2.66 31.80
N GLY A 23 -56.73 2.77 32.46
CA GLY A 23 -55.74 1.69 32.53
C GLY A 23 -54.79 1.52 31.33
N LEU A 24 -54.91 2.34 30.29
CA LEU A 24 -53.96 2.35 29.17
C LEU A 24 -52.61 2.93 29.59
N LYS A 25 -51.56 2.15 29.37
CA LYS A 25 -50.18 2.55 29.71
C LYS A 25 -49.48 3.31 28.58
N SER A 26 -49.77 2.96 27.34
CA SER A 26 -49.15 3.56 26.15
C SER A 26 -50.10 3.52 24.95
N CYS A 27 -49.77 4.29 23.92
CA CYS A 27 -50.54 4.34 22.68
C CYS A 27 -49.77 3.62 21.58
N LYS A 28 -50.34 2.55 21.00
CA LYS A 28 -49.79 1.78 19.89
C LYS A 28 -49.28 2.64 18.74
N ILE A 29 -50.02 3.70 18.41
CA ILE A 29 -49.67 4.62 17.32
C ILE A 29 -48.46 5.48 17.69
N CYS A 30 -48.39 5.99 18.93
CA CYS A 30 -47.26 6.80 19.38
C CYS A 30 -46.00 5.98 19.67
N ASP A 31 -46.19 4.71 20.04
CA ASP A 31 -45.11 3.74 20.25
C ASP A 31 -44.54 3.22 18.91
N ASP A 32 -45.30 3.31 17.81
CA ASP A 32 -44.78 3.01 16.47
C ASP A 32 -43.67 4.01 16.12
N PRO A 33 -42.50 3.57 15.61
CA PRO A 33 -41.40 4.49 15.34
C PRO A 33 -41.66 5.44 14.16
N ARG A 34 -42.79 5.30 13.47
CA ARG A 34 -43.29 6.30 12.52
C ARG A 34 -43.86 7.54 13.19
N GLN A 35 -44.18 7.45 14.48
CA GLN A 35 -44.65 8.54 15.33
C GLN A 35 -43.66 8.75 16.50
N TYR A 36 -44.12 9.39 17.57
CA TYR A 36 -43.34 9.61 18.78
C TYR A 36 -44.24 9.70 20.01
N VAL A 37 -43.66 9.37 21.16
CA VAL A 37 -44.20 9.75 22.48
C VAL A 37 -43.64 11.13 22.83
N PRO A 38 -44.47 12.12 23.22
CA PRO A 38 -43.97 13.44 23.59
C PRO A 38 -42.98 13.41 24.76
N PRO A 39 -42.09 14.40 24.89
CA PRO A 39 -41.18 14.49 26.05
C PRO A 39 -41.89 14.55 27.40
N SER A 40 -43.13 15.04 27.44
CA SER A 40 -43.99 15.05 28.63
C SER A 40 -44.55 13.67 29.00
N GLY A 41 -44.29 12.64 28.18
CA GLY A 41 -44.92 11.34 28.28
C GLY A 41 -46.30 11.26 27.60
N GLN A 42 -46.87 10.06 27.66
CA GLN A 42 -48.20 9.76 27.13
C GLN A 42 -49.28 10.46 27.95
N SER A 43 -50.25 11.08 27.27
CA SER A 43 -51.45 11.66 27.90
C SER A 43 -52.72 11.28 27.14
N TRP A 44 -53.85 11.36 27.86
CA TRP A 44 -55.15 10.90 27.41
C TRP A 44 -56.24 11.96 27.67
N THR A 45 -57.25 12.00 26.80
CA THR A 45 -58.48 12.79 26.93
C THR A 45 -59.68 11.94 26.52
N THR A 46 -60.88 12.51 26.45
CA THR A 46 -62.09 11.85 25.94
C THR A 46 -62.89 12.82 25.06
N LEU A 47 -63.83 12.32 24.24
CA LEU A 47 -64.73 13.19 23.48
C LEU A 47 -65.52 14.12 24.42
N ARG A 48 -65.99 13.59 25.57
CA ARG A 48 -66.69 14.39 26.58
C ARG A 48 -65.82 15.55 27.08
N SER A 49 -64.55 15.27 27.41
CA SER A 49 -63.62 16.31 27.86
C SER A 49 -63.29 17.33 26.77
N LEU A 50 -63.21 16.91 25.50
CA LEU A 50 -62.99 17.81 24.38
C LEU A 50 -64.20 18.72 24.14
N GLN A 51 -65.42 18.17 24.14
CA GLN A 51 -66.67 18.92 23.96
C GLN A 51 -66.95 19.91 25.10
N ALA A 52 -66.61 19.54 26.33
CA ALA A 52 -66.76 20.40 27.51
C ALA A 52 -65.56 21.32 27.75
N SER A 53 -64.57 21.32 26.86
CA SER A 53 -63.32 22.05 27.05
C SER A 53 -63.53 23.57 26.98
N PRO A 54 -62.90 24.38 27.86
CA PRO A 54 -62.93 25.83 27.75
C PRO A 54 -62.19 26.37 26.51
N VAL A 55 -61.48 25.50 25.79
CA VAL A 55 -60.76 25.81 24.54
C VAL A 55 -61.73 25.86 23.33
N GLU A 56 -62.97 25.38 23.49
CA GLU A 56 -64.05 25.44 22.49
C GLU A 56 -63.66 24.84 21.12
N TYR A 57 -63.31 23.55 21.12
CA TYR A 57 -63.08 22.80 19.88
C TYR A 57 -64.34 22.75 19.02
N ARG A 58 -64.18 22.95 17.71
CA ARG A 58 -65.25 22.80 16.70
C ARG A 58 -64.66 22.32 15.38
N ASN A 59 -65.48 21.70 14.54
CA ASN A 59 -65.07 21.38 13.17
C ASN A 59 -65.43 22.52 12.22
N VAL A 60 -64.45 22.97 11.44
CA VAL A 60 -64.61 23.95 10.37
C VAL A 60 -64.67 23.23 9.03
N PHE A 61 -65.67 23.58 8.23
CA PHE A 61 -65.90 23.04 6.90
C PHE A 61 -65.44 24.06 5.86
N THR A 62 -64.59 23.65 4.92
CA THR A 62 -64.10 24.51 3.84
C THR A 62 -64.25 23.79 2.52
N ALA A 63 -65.12 24.33 1.65
CA ALA A 63 -65.28 23.82 0.29
C ALA A 63 -64.05 24.15 -0.56
N ASP A 64 -63.60 23.21 -1.39
CA ASP A 64 -62.53 23.47 -2.34
C ASP A 64 -63.00 24.51 -3.38
N PRO A 65 -62.20 25.57 -3.63
CA PRO A 65 -62.57 26.62 -4.57
C PRO A 65 -62.84 26.16 -6.02
N GLU A 66 -62.20 25.07 -6.46
CA GLU A 66 -62.32 24.56 -7.84
C GLU A 66 -63.34 23.42 -7.94
N ASN A 67 -63.61 22.72 -6.84
CA ASN A 67 -64.71 21.75 -6.73
C ASN A 67 -65.44 21.89 -5.38
N PRO A 68 -66.54 22.67 -5.32
CA PRO A 68 -67.32 22.85 -4.09
C PRO A 68 -67.92 21.56 -3.50
N ASN A 69 -67.88 20.45 -4.24
CA ASN A 69 -68.30 19.13 -3.76
C ASN A 69 -67.21 18.40 -2.97
N LEU A 70 -65.98 18.91 -2.94
CA LEU A 70 -64.94 18.45 -2.04
C LEU A 70 -64.88 19.40 -0.85
N ILE A 71 -65.24 18.92 0.34
CA ILE A 71 -65.26 19.73 1.56
C ILE A 71 -64.20 19.19 2.52
N SER A 72 -63.22 20.01 2.88
CA SER A 72 -62.30 19.65 3.96
C SER A 72 -62.91 19.97 5.32
N ILE A 73 -62.75 19.05 6.26
CA ILE A 73 -63.20 19.17 7.65
C ILE A 73 -61.96 19.21 8.55
N GLN A 74 -61.81 20.26 9.35
CA GLN A 74 -60.68 20.42 10.27
C GLN A 74 -61.14 20.85 11.66
N THR A 75 -60.61 20.22 12.71
CA THR A 75 -60.85 20.66 14.09
C THR A 75 -60.04 21.92 14.42
N VAL A 76 -60.72 22.94 14.94
CA VAL A 76 -60.15 24.21 15.38
C VAL A 76 -60.55 24.49 16.84
N PRO A 77 -59.60 24.86 17.73
CA PRO A 77 -58.16 24.92 17.47
C PRO A 77 -57.55 23.52 17.23
N LYS A 78 -56.31 23.50 16.72
CA LYS A 78 -55.60 22.26 16.38
C LYS A 78 -55.62 21.29 17.57
N PHE A 79 -56.12 20.08 17.33
CA PHE A 79 -56.02 18.96 18.26
C PHE A 79 -55.17 17.83 17.65
N ALA A 80 -54.40 17.14 18.50
CA ALA A 80 -53.51 16.06 18.09
C ALA A 80 -52.62 16.44 16.88
N ILE A 81 -52.55 15.60 15.84
CA ILE A 81 -51.74 15.83 14.64
C ILE A 81 -52.22 17.08 13.88
N GLY A 82 -53.52 17.39 13.92
CA GLY A 82 -54.10 18.57 13.27
C GLY A 82 -54.40 18.40 11.78
N GLN A 83 -54.53 17.15 11.34
CA GLN A 83 -54.90 16.79 9.97
C GLN A 83 -56.35 17.21 9.64
N ARG A 84 -56.71 17.18 8.36
CA ARG A 84 -58.08 17.36 7.86
C ARG A 84 -58.62 16.08 7.24
N ALA A 85 -59.92 15.86 7.35
CA ALA A 85 -60.67 14.85 6.60
C ALA A 85 -61.34 15.49 5.37
N PHE A 86 -61.74 14.68 4.40
CA PHE A 86 -62.44 15.16 3.20
C PHE A 86 -63.81 14.49 3.05
N LEU A 87 -64.86 15.31 3.03
CA LEU A 87 -66.21 14.89 2.64
C LEU A 87 -66.39 15.12 1.14
N CYS A 88 -66.54 14.02 0.40
CA CYS A 88 -66.78 14.02 -1.04
C CYS A 88 -68.29 13.92 -1.30
N LEU A 89 -68.89 15.01 -1.77
CA LEU A 89 -70.31 15.06 -2.08
C LEU A 89 -70.58 14.40 -3.44
N ASP A 90 -71.20 13.22 -3.40
CA ASP A 90 -71.55 12.48 -4.61
C ASP A 90 -72.88 12.99 -5.19
N ARG A 91 -72.81 13.62 -6.36
CA ARG A 91 -73.99 14.16 -7.06
C ARG A 91 -74.83 13.09 -7.76
N ASN A 92 -74.36 11.85 -7.85
CA ASN A 92 -75.10 10.74 -8.45
C ASN A 92 -76.16 10.15 -7.51
N GLY A 93 -76.40 10.77 -6.34
CA GLY A 93 -77.47 10.38 -5.41
C GLY A 93 -77.19 9.13 -4.59
N SER A 94 -75.97 8.60 -4.68
CA SER A 94 -75.52 7.38 -4.01
C SER A 94 -75.08 7.59 -2.55
N GLY A 95 -74.94 8.86 -2.10
CA GLY A 95 -74.54 9.27 -0.73
C GLY A 95 -73.08 9.72 -0.65
N ASN A 96 -72.67 10.45 0.39
CA ASN A 96 -71.30 11.03 0.41
C ASN A 96 -70.26 10.05 0.94
N VAL A 97 -69.01 10.19 0.48
CA VAL A 97 -67.86 9.42 0.98
C VAL A 97 -67.02 10.30 1.88
N LEU A 98 -66.66 9.80 3.06
CA LEU A 98 -65.67 10.45 3.93
C LEU A 98 -64.31 9.77 3.73
N TRP A 99 -63.35 10.53 3.26
CA TRP A 99 -61.95 10.14 3.21
C TRP A 99 -61.24 10.63 4.46
N ASP A 100 -60.70 9.67 5.21
CA ASP A 100 -60.08 9.85 6.52
C ASP A 100 -61.03 10.39 7.61
N CYS A 101 -60.65 10.20 8.88
CA CYS A 101 -61.39 10.72 10.03
C CYS A 101 -60.53 11.61 10.91
N ILE A 102 -61.16 12.61 11.54
CA ILE A 102 -60.55 13.46 12.57
C ILE A 102 -61.17 13.14 13.93
N THR A 103 -60.44 13.41 15.01
CA THR A 103 -60.81 12.99 16.36
C THR A 103 -62.07 13.67 16.92
N TYR A 104 -62.24 14.97 16.70
CA TYR A 104 -63.34 15.71 17.33
C TYR A 104 -64.65 15.50 16.56
N LEU A 105 -65.71 15.14 17.29
CA LEU A 105 -67.04 14.93 16.76
C LEU A 105 -68.08 15.43 17.77
N ASP A 106 -69.03 16.24 17.31
CA ASP A 106 -70.13 16.80 18.10
C ASP A 106 -71.45 16.82 17.32
N ASP A 107 -72.54 17.14 18.01
CA ASP A 107 -73.89 17.13 17.43
C ASP A 107 -74.08 18.20 16.34
N GLU A 108 -73.30 19.30 16.36
CA GLU A 108 -73.34 20.32 15.31
C GLU A 108 -72.71 19.79 14.01
N THR A 109 -71.53 19.17 14.10
CA THR A 109 -70.86 18.48 12.99
C THR A 109 -71.80 17.45 12.36
N ILE A 110 -72.43 16.60 13.20
CA ILE A 110 -73.35 15.54 12.72
C ILE A 110 -74.54 16.15 11.99
N ARG A 111 -75.19 17.17 12.57
CA ARG A 111 -76.33 17.85 11.92
C ARG A 111 -75.93 18.51 10.60
N HIS A 112 -74.76 19.13 10.53
CA HIS A 112 -74.27 19.77 9.31
C HIS A 112 -74.00 18.76 8.20
N ILE A 113 -73.36 17.63 8.51
CA ILE A 113 -73.10 16.58 7.50
C ILE A 113 -74.41 15.91 7.05
N ASN A 114 -75.35 15.69 7.97
CA ASN A 114 -76.68 15.17 7.60
C ASN A 114 -77.45 16.13 6.68
N SER A 115 -77.33 17.45 6.86
CA SER A 115 -77.94 18.41 5.92
C SER A 115 -77.28 18.43 4.54
N LEU A 116 -76.05 17.91 4.43
CA LEU A 116 -75.33 17.69 3.17
C LEU A 116 -75.58 16.31 2.54
N GLY A 117 -76.46 15.48 3.12
CA GLY A 117 -76.81 14.15 2.60
C GLY A 117 -76.18 12.97 3.34
N GLY A 118 -75.58 13.18 4.51
CA GLY A 118 -75.01 12.12 5.35
C GLY A 118 -73.72 11.54 4.79
N ILE A 119 -73.31 10.37 5.29
CA ILE A 119 -72.12 9.62 4.83
C ILE A 119 -72.55 8.18 4.55
N ARG A 120 -72.17 7.63 3.39
CA ARG A 120 -72.45 6.23 3.02
C ARG A 120 -71.31 5.27 3.34
N ALA A 121 -70.08 5.78 3.30
CA ALA A 121 -68.86 5.01 3.54
C ALA A 121 -67.75 5.92 4.07
N ILE A 122 -66.99 5.40 5.01
CA ILE A 122 -65.76 6.00 5.52
C ILE A 122 -64.60 5.11 5.09
N VAL A 123 -63.55 5.68 4.51
CA VAL A 123 -62.31 4.95 4.22
C VAL A 123 -61.17 5.65 4.93
N ILE A 124 -60.35 4.89 5.65
CA ILE A 124 -59.17 5.41 6.30
C ILE A 124 -57.92 5.04 5.50
N SER A 125 -57.07 6.04 5.26
CA SER A 125 -55.82 5.91 4.52
C SER A 125 -54.80 5.01 5.22
N HIS A 126 -54.54 5.25 6.51
CA HIS A 126 -53.56 4.55 7.37
C HIS A 126 -53.76 4.89 8.87
N PRO A 127 -53.02 4.23 9.81
CA PRO A 127 -53.29 4.28 11.26
C PRO A 127 -53.33 5.66 11.93
N HIS A 128 -52.65 6.68 11.39
CA HIS A 128 -52.70 8.04 11.94
C HIS A 128 -54.11 8.66 11.89
N TYR A 129 -54.97 8.17 11.00
CA TYR A 129 -56.33 8.65 10.81
C TYR A 129 -57.41 7.79 11.48
N PHE A 130 -57.02 6.75 12.25
CA PHE A 130 -58.01 5.92 12.97
C PHE A 130 -58.87 6.73 13.94
N SER A 131 -58.32 7.81 14.52
CA SER A 131 -59.07 8.87 15.21
C SER A 131 -60.19 8.32 16.11
N THR A 132 -61.40 8.87 15.99
CA THR A 132 -62.66 8.36 16.56
C THR A 132 -63.53 7.72 15.48
N SER A 133 -62.91 7.05 14.50
CA SER A 133 -63.58 6.58 13.27
C SER A 133 -64.80 5.69 13.49
N ILE A 134 -64.82 4.88 14.56
CA ILE A 134 -66.00 4.09 14.95
C ILE A 134 -67.19 4.99 15.32
N GLN A 135 -66.95 6.06 16.08
CA GLN A 135 -68.01 7.00 16.50
C GLN A 135 -68.55 7.79 15.32
N TRP A 136 -67.70 8.11 14.34
CA TRP A 136 -68.14 8.62 13.05
C TRP A 136 -69.02 7.61 12.31
N ALA A 137 -68.56 6.36 12.17
CA ALA A 137 -69.30 5.31 11.48
C ALA A 137 -70.68 5.04 12.11
N ASP A 138 -70.76 5.01 13.44
CA ASP A 138 -72.00 4.84 14.19
C ASP A 138 -72.92 6.05 14.07
N ALA A 139 -72.38 7.27 14.13
CA ALA A 139 -73.18 8.50 14.03
C ALA A 139 -73.89 8.64 12.66
N PHE A 140 -73.28 8.12 11.59
CA PHE A 140 -73.82 8.18 10.23
C PHE A 140 -74.39 6.86 9.73
N ASN A 141 -74.40 5.81 10.56
CA ASN A 141 -74.87 4.48 10.19
C ASN A 141 -74.23 3.97 8.87
N CYS A 142 -72.90 4.01 8.78
CA CYS A 142 -72.17 3.69 7.55
C CYS A 142 -70.99 2.74 7.79
N ASP A 143 -70.53 2.04 6.75
CA ASP A 143 -69.40 1.14 6.87
C ASP A 143 -68.06 1.89 6.91
N LEU A 144 -67.16 1.42 7.77
CA LEU A 144 -65.80 1.92 7.95
C LEU A 144 -64.79 0.94 7.34
N TYR A 145 -64.06 1.37 6.33
CA TYR A 145 -63.10 0.54 5.62
C TYR A 145 -61.66 0.85 6.08
N ILE A 146 -60.96 -0.17 6.58
CA ILE A 146 -59.55 -0.12 6.98
C ILE A 146 -58.79 -1.24 6.27
N SER A 147 -57.57 -0.97 5.83
CA SER A 147 -56.71 -1.97 5.19
C SER A 147 -56.42 -3.13 6.14
N VAL A 148 -56.51 -4.38 5.67
CA VAL A 148 -56.20 -5.56 6.51
C VAL A 148 -54.77 -5.53 7.08
N GLU A 149 -53.81 -4.98 6.33
CA GLU A 149 -52.41 -4.85 6.73
C GLU A 149 -52.23 -3.88 7.89
N ASP A 150 -53.19 -2.97 8.12
CA ASP A 150 -53.15 -2.00 9.21
C ASP A 150 -53.95 -2.47 10.45
N GLU A 151 -54.47 -3.70 10.45
CA GLU A 151 -55.33 -4.24 11.49
C GLU A 151 -54.69 -4.21 12.89
N GLU A 152 -53.37 -4.43 12.99
CA GLU A 152 -52.66 -4.52 14.27
C GLU A 152 -52.70 -3.20 15.08
N TRP A 153 -52.81 -2.07 14.39
CA TRP A 153 -52.89 -0.74 14.99
C TRP A 153 -54.32 -0.34 15.37
N VAL A 154 -55.35 -1.11 14.99
CA VAL A 154 -56.74 -0.79 15.32
C VAL A 154 -56.94 -0.85 16.84
N ALA A 155 -57.23 0.31 17.42
CA ALA A 155 -57.32 0.52 18.87
C ALA A 155 -58.77 0.46 19.42
N ASN A 156 -59.76 0.76 18.58
CA ASN A 156 -61.18 0.65 18.89
C ASN A 156 -61.88 -0.05 17.72
N ARG A 157 -62.61 -1.14 18.00
CA ARG A 157 -63.38 -1.91 17.00
C ARG A 157 -64.89 -1.70 17.13
N GLY A 158 -65.33 -0.96 18.15
CA GLY A 158 -66.73 -0.95 18.58
C GLY A 158 -67.21 -2.37 18.90
N ASP A 159 -68.47 -2.63 18.57
CA ASP A 159 -69.08 -3.97 18.58
C ASP A 159 -68.74 -4.82 17.33
N GLY A 160 -67.91 -4.30 16.42
CA GLY A 160 -67.43 -4.98 15.22
C GLY A 160 -68.36 -4.96 14.00
N HIS A 161 -69.55 -4.35 14.04
CA HIS A 161 -70.47 -4.39 12.88
C HIS A 161 -70.09 -3.42 11.75
N ARG A 162 -69.59 -2.22 12.12
CA ARG A 162 -69.21 -1.15 11.18
C ARG A 162 -67.88 -1.36 10.50
N LEU A 163 -66.91 -1.92 11.22
CA LEU A 163 -65.53 -2.06 10.75
C LEU A 163 -65.44 -3.17 9.70
N LYS A 164 -65.02 -2.82 8.48
CA LYS A 164 -64.72 -3.72 7.37
C LYS A 164 -63.23 -3.66 7.06
N LEU A 165 -62.54 -4.77 7.32
CA LEU A 165 -61.16 -4.94 6.87
C LEU A 165 -61.16 -5.33 5.39
N TRP A 166 -60.44 -4.57 4.56
CA TRP A 166 -60.43 -4.80 3.12
C TRP A 166 -59.07 -5.29 2.62
N GLU A 167 -59.14 -6.22 1.68
CA GLU A 167 -58.00 -6.91 1.08
C GLU A 167 -57.78 -6.46 -0.38
N GLY A 168 -56.64 -6.85 -0.94
CA GLY A 168 -56.31 -6.55 -2.34
C GLY A 168 -55.75 -5.15 -2.56
N LYS A 169 -55.42 -4.81 -3.80
CA LYS A 169 -54.73 -3.56 -4.15
C LYS A 169 -55.68 -2.37 -4.30
N ARG A 170 -56.96 -2.62 -4.61
CA ARG A 170 -57.96 -1.60 -4.88
C ARG A 170 -59.29 -1.99 -4.26
N LEU A 171 -59.96 -1.01 -3.67
CA LEU A 171 -61.31 -1.12 -3.12
C LEU A 171 -62.21 -0.14 -3.88
N SER A 172 -63.11 -0.68 -4.71
CA SER A 172 -64.21 0.10 -5.29
C SER A 172 -65.31 0.24 -4.24
N LEU A 173 -65.69 1.48 -3.91
CA LEU A 173 -66.72 1.72 -2.90
C LEU A 173 -68.12 1.44 -3.46
N PRO A 174 -69.02 0.87 -2.64
CA PRO A 174 -70.37 0.56 -3.09
C PRO A 174 -71.19 1.82 -3.42
N SER A 175 -72.16 1.66 -4.32
CA SER A 175 -73.12 2.70 -4.71
C SER A 175 -74.17 2.97 -3.63
N HIS A 176 -74.51 2.00 -2.77
CA HIS A 176 -75.39 2.21 -1.63
C HIS A 176 -74.73 1.76 -0.32
N ALA A 177 -75.17 2.34 0.80
CA ALA A 177 -74.67 1.94 2.13
C ALA A 177 -75.00 0.46 2.40
N HIS A 178 -74.07 -0.27 3.01
CA HIS A 178 -74.17 -1.70 3.35
C HIS A 178 -74.21 -2.69 2.18
N ASP A 179 -74.08 -2.23 0.94
CA ASP A 179 -73.80 -3.13 -0.18
C ASP A 179 -72.38 -3.70 -0.06
N SER A 180 -72.22 -4.92 -0.56
CA SER A 180 -70.90 -5.58 -0.56
C SER A 180 -69.98 -4.90 -1.56
N ALA A 181 -68.90 -4.27 -1.07
CA ALA A 181 -67.84 -3.75 -1.92
C ALA A 181 -67.27 -4.87 -2.81
N GLN A 182 -67.22 -4.64 -4.13
CA GLN A 182 -66.71 -5.61 -5.08
C GLN A 182 -65.31 -5.22 -5.55
N PRO A 183 -64.31 -6.13 -5.47
CA PRO A 183 -63.00 -5.88 -6.05
C PRO A 183 -63.12 -5.63 -7.55
N GLY A 184 -62.64 -4.48 -8.03
CA GLY A 184 -62.57 -4.20 -9.46
C GLY A 184 -63.89 -3.84 -10.13
N ASP A 185 -64.90 -3.37 -9.39
CA ASP A 185 -66.04 -2.70 -10.01
C ASP A 185 -65.58 -1.41 -10.70
N GLU A 186 -65.47 -1.45 -12.03
CA GLU A 186 -65.04 -0.32 -12.84
C GLU A 186 -66.05 0.84 -12.83
N THR A 187 -67.30 0.57 -12.45
CA THR A 187 -68.39 1.56 -12.43
C THR A 187 -68.38 2.47 -11.21
N SER A 188 -67.67 2.09 -10.13
CA SER A 188 -67.56 2.91 -8.93
C SER A 188 -66.75 4.18 -9.18
N ASP A 189 -67.29 5.33 -8.78
CA ASP A 189 -66.64 6.64 -8.94
C ASP A 189 -65.51 6.89 -7.91
N PHE A 190 -65.52 6.14 -6.81
CA PHE A 190 -64.56 6.25 -5.71
C PHE A 190 -63.81 4.94 -5.52
N VAL A 191 -62.50 4.99 -5.70
CA VAL A 191 -61.63 3.80 -5.57
C VAL A 191 -60.47 4.12 -4.63
N ALA A 192 -60.40 3.41 -3.51
CA ALA A 192 -59.23 3.45 -2.63
C ALA A 192 -58.14 2.52 -3.17
N ILE A 193 -56.90 2.96 -3.20
CA ILE A 193 -55.76 2.26 -3.81
C ILE A 193 -54.67 2.12 -2.76
N LYS A 194 -54.27 0.88 -2.45
CA LYS A 194 -53.12 0.64 -1.57
C LYS A 194 -51.85 1.00 -2.30
N THR A 195 -51.09 1.91 -1.70
CA THR A 195 -49.77 2.30 -2.18
C THR A 195 -48.66 1.75 -1.30
N GLY A 196 -48.96 1.43 -0.03
CA GLY A 196 -47.95 1.03 0.94
C GLY A 196 -46.97 2.18 1.25
N GLY A 197 -45.78 1.82 1.73
CA GLY A 197 -44.72 2.77 2.07
C GLY A 197 -44.90 3.36 3.47
N HIS A 198 -45.68 4.43 3.59
CA HIS A 198 -45.83 5.16 4.86
C HIS A 198 -46.30 4.23 6.00
N PHE A 199 -47.36 3.47 5.76
CA PHE A 199 -47.73 2.23 6.46
C PHE A 199 -47.92 1.09 5.46
N PRO A 200 -47.90 -0.18 5.90
CA PRO A 200 -48.16 -1.32 5.01
C PRO A 200 -49.50 -1.21 4.27
N GLY A 201 -50.57 -0.78 4.95
CA GLY A 201 -51.90 -0.57 4.37
C GLY A 201 -52.17 0.82 3.83
N SER A 202 -51.17 1.73 3.84
CA SER A 202 -51.32 3.10 3.35
C SER A 202 -51.97 3.16 1.97
N SER A 203 -52.99 4.01 1.86
CA SER A 203 -53.79 4.13 0.65
C SER A 203 -54.14 5.57 0.30
N VAL A 204 -54.55 5.76 -0.96
CA VAL A 204 -55.04 7.02 -1.53
C VAL A 204 -56.43 6.84 -2.11
N LEU A 205 -57.26 7.88 -2.13
CA LEU A 205 -58.59 7.84 -2.76
C LEU A 205 -58.58 8.50 -4.13
N TRP A 206 -58.90 7.72 -5.16
CA TRP A 206 -59.15 8.22 -6.50
C TRP A 206 -60.64 8.50 -6.69
N TRP A 207 -60.96 9.77 -6.93
CA TRP A 207 -62.28 10.22 -7.33
C TRP A 207 -62.29 10.45 -8.85
N LYS A 208 -62.86 9.50 -9.59
CA LYS A 208 -62.74 9.42 -11.06
C LYS A 208 -63.36 10.62 -11.76
N SER A 209 -64.64 10.89 -11.50
CA SER A 209 -65.41 11.95 -12.17
C SER A 209 -64.86 13.35 -11.87
N ALA A 210 -64.35 13.57 -10.66
CA ALA A 210 -63.72 14.82 -10.28
C ALA A 210 -62.25 14.94 -10.73
N ARG A 211 -61.63 13.84 -11.20
CA ARG A 211 -60.20 13.76 -11.54
C ARG A 211 -59.29 14.17 -10.37
N LYS A 212 -59.65 13.77 -9.15
CA LYS A 212 -58.92 14.13 -7.92
C LYS A 212 -58.33 12.91 -7.23
N LEU A 213 -57.16 13.10 -6.63
CA LEU A 213 -56.49 12.12 -5.79
C LEU A 213 -56.31 12.68 -4.37
N LEU A 214 -56.93 12.02 -3.38
CA LEU A 214 -56.76 12.38 -1.97
C LEU A 214 -55.66 11.50 -1.39
N ILE A 215 -54.57 12.12 -0.95
CA ILE A 215 -53.30 11.42 -0.71
C ILE A 215 -52.91 11.34 0.78
N ALA A 216 -53.71 11.92 1.66
CA ALA A 216 -53.42 12.02 3.10
C ALA A 216 -51.98 12.56 3.32
N ASP A 217 -51.26 12.03 4.31
CA ASP A 217 -49.80 12.14 4.44
C ASP A 217 -49.06 10.92 3.90
N THR A 218 -49.76 9.93 3.31
CA THR A 218 -49.12 8.82 2.58
C THR A 218 -48.19 9.34 1.49
N ILE A 219 -48.57 10.43 0.81
CA ILE A 219 -47.70 11.21 -0.08
C ILE A 219 -47.75 12.67 0.37
N MET A 220 -46.61 13.29 0.63
CA MET A 220 -46.57 14.70 1.07
C MET A 220 -46.37 15.64 -0.11
N ILE A 221 -47.28 16.60 -0.27
CA ILE A 221 -47.04 17.78 -1.13
C ILE A 221 -46.06 18.69 -0.41
N VAL A 222 -44.89 18.91 -1.01
CA VAL A 222 -43.89 19.85 -0.47
C VAL A 222 -44.21 21.29 -0.89
N PRO A 223 -43.72 22.32 -0.18
CA PRO A 223 -43.99 23.71 -0.51
C PRO A 223 -43.64 24.10 -1.96
N SER A 224 -42.57 23.53 -2.52
CA SER A 224 -42.18 23.74 -3.92
C SER A 224 -43.15 23.10 -4.93
N GLY A 225 -44.00 22.17 -4.50
CA GLY A 225 -45.04 21.54 -5.30
C GLY A 225 -46.32 22.37 -5.44
N LEU A 226 -46.50 23.40 -4.60
CA LEU A 226 -47.68 24.27 -4.60
C LEU A 226 -47.62 25.32 -5.73
N TYR A 227 -46.44 25.91 -5.95
CA TYR A 227 -46.22 26.89 -7.02
C TYR A 227 -45.45 26.26 -8.19
N ARG A 228 -46.09 26.21 -9.36
CA ARG A 228 -45.60 25.47 -10.54
C ARG A 228 -45.18 26.34 -11.73
N VAL A 229 -45.43 27.65 -11.67
CA VAL A 229 -45.18 28.56 -12.79
C VAL A 229 -43.69 28.94 -12.81
N ASP A 230 -43.05 28.83 -13.97
CA ASP A 230 -41.64 29.19 -14.21
C ASP A 230 -40.64 28.58 -13.22
N ARG A 231 -40.91 27.35 -12.79
CA ARG A 231 -39.99 26.60 -11.92
C ARG A 231 -38.87 25.96 -12.73
N PRO A 232 -37.64 25.91 -12.18
CA PRO A 232 -36.57 25.12 -12.79
C PRO A 232 -36.99 23.66 -13.00
N ALA A 233 -36.54 23.06 -14.11
CA ALA A 233 -36.72 21.64 -14.36
C ALA A 233 -36.14 20.80 -13.21
N GLY A 234 -36.83 19.73 -12.84
CA GLY A 234 -36.45 18.88 -11.69
C GLY A 234 -36.85 19.42 -10.31
N THR A 235 -37.64 20.50 -10.23
CA THR A 235 -38.19 20.96 -8.95
C THR A 235 -39.15 19.89 -8.37
N VAL A 236 -38.80 19.34 -7.21
CA VAL A 236 -39.62 18.35 -6.50
C VAL A 236 -40.97 18.91 -6.10
N SER A 237 -42.01 18.10 -6.30
CA SER A 237 -43.39 18.45 -5.94
C SER A 237 -43.94 17.59 -4.80
N TYR A 238 -43.29 16.47 -4.52
CA TYR A 238 -43.68 15.49 -3.53
C TYR A 238 -42.48 15.05 -2.70
N ALA A 239 -42.75 14.63 -1.46
CA ALA A 239 -41.82 13.93 -0.58
C ALA A 239 -42.49 12.68 -0.01
N PHE A 240 -41.67 11.69 0.34
CA PHE A 240 -42.10 10.35 0.75
C PHE A 240 -41.35 9.99 2.04
N MET A 241 -42.07 9.91 3.15
CA MET A 241 -41.46 9.69 4.46
C MET A 241 -42.04 8.46 5.12
N TRP A 242 -41.15 7.62 5.63
CA TRP A 242 -41.53 6.52 6.49
C TRP A 242 -42.04 7.09 7.82
N SER A 243 -41.33 8.08 8.35
CA SER A 243 -41.76 8.89 9.50
C SER A 243 -41.61 10.38 9.20
N TYR A 244 -42.72 11.11 9.09
CA TYR A 244 -42.71 12.57 9.01
C TYR A 244 -42.21 13.26 10.28
N PRO A 245 -42.71 12.95 11.50
CA PRO A 245 -42.28 13.66 12.71
C PRO A 245 -40.80 13.41 13.05
N ASN A 246 -40.24 12.27 12.65
CA ASN A 246 -38.83 11.93 12.88
C ASN A 246 -37.93 12.21 11.67
N TYR A 247 -38.47 12.76 10.58
CA TYR A 247 -37.75 13.05 9.34
C TYR A 247 -37.03 11.84 8.72
N ILE A 248 -37.64 10.66 8.78
CA ILE A 248 -37.11 9.42 8.20
C ILE A 248 -37.72 9.22 6.81
N PRO A 249 -36.92 9.27 5.72
CA PRO A 249 -37.42 9.09 4.35
C PRO A 249 -37.82 7.64 4.07
N LEU A 250 -38.66 7.44 3.06
CA LEU A 250 -38.92 6.09 2.52
C LEU A 250 -37.74 5.59 1.67
N PRO A 251 -37.47 4.27 1.66
CA PRO A 251 -36.59 3.64 0.68
C PRO A 251 -37.09 3.86 -0.76
N PRO A 252 -36.20 4.03 -1.75
CA PRO A 252 -36.63 4.30 -3.13
C PRO A 252 -37.47 3.19 -3.78
N ASP A 253 -37.26 1.92 -3.40
CA ASP A 253 -38.11 0.82 -3.83
C ASP A 253 -39.57 1.01 -3.39
N ASP A 254 -39.80 1.51 -2.17
CA ASP A 254 -41.15 1.79 -1.67
C ASP A 254 -41.75 3.02 -2.39
N VAL A 255 -40.95 4.05 -2.68
CA VAL A 255 -41.37 5.21 -3.48
C VAL A 255 -41.80 4.78 -4.89
N HIS A 256 -41.01 3.90 -5.51
CA HIS A 256 -41.34 3.30 -6.79
C HIS A 256 -42.61 2.44 -6.73
N GLY A 257 -42.79 1.70 -5.63
CA GLY A 257 -44.01 0.96 -5.34
C GLY A 257 -45.26 1.84 -5.32
N ILE A 258 -45.19 2.99 -4.62
CA ILE A 258 -46.26 3.98 -4.60
C ILE A 258 -46.54 4.49 -6.02
N TRP A 259 -45.50 4.83 -6.81
CA TRP A 259 -45.70 5.25 -8.21
C TRP A 259 -46.45 4.19 -9.02
N LYS A 260 -46.00 2.93 -8.94
CA LYS A 260 -46.59 1.82 -9.70
C LYS A 260 -48.05 1.58 -9.35
N ALA A 261 -48.46 1.85 -8.12
CA ALA A 261 -49.86 1.71 -7.70
C ALA A 261 -50.79 2.74 -8.35
N ILE A 262 -50.27 3.93 -8.69
CA ILE A 262 -51.04 5.07 -9.22
C ILE A 262 -50.63 5.49 -10.65
N GLU A 263 -49.73 4.77 -11.31
CA GLU A 263 -49.20 5.12 -12.63
C GLU A 263 -50.28 5.07 -13.72
N ASP A 264 -51.29 4.21 -13.59
CA ASP A 264 -52.37 4.01 -14.56
C ASP A 264 -53.59 4.91 -14.31
N ILE A 265 -53.73 5.52 -13.13
CA ILE A 265 -54.92 6.31 -12.79
C ILE A 265 -54.86 7.75 -13.33
N ASP A 266 -56.03 8.31 -13.60
CA ASP A 266 -56.16 9.63 -14.23
C ASP A 266 -56.65 10.68 -13.22
N PHE A 267 -55.79 11.66 -12.91
CA PHE A 267 -56.07 12.74 -11.97
C PHE A 267 -55.32 14.01 -12.36
N GLU A 268 -55.90 15.16 -12.02
CA GLU A 268 -55.36 16.49 -12.25
C GLU A 268 -54.91 17.19 -10.98
N ASP A 269 -55.53 16.88 -9.84
CA ASP A 269 -55.21 17.49 -8.56
C ASP A 269 -54.92 16.44 -7.49
N THR A 270 -54.00 16.79 -6.58
CA THR A 270 -53.77 16.04 -5.35
C THR A 270 -54.05 16.90 -4.13
N HIS A 271 -54.75 16.32 -3.15
CA HIS A 271 -55.13 16.99 -1.90
C HIS A 271 -54.54 16.24 -0.70
N GLY A 272 -53.69 16.93 0.07
CA GLY A 272 -52.93 16.35 1.19
C GLY A 272 -53.53 16.58 2.57
N ALA A 273 -52.85 16.03 3.58
CA ALA A 273 -53.27 15.96 4.98
C ALA A 273 -53.53 17.29 5.69
N PHE A 274 -52.91 18.40 5.26
CA PHE A 274 -53.01 19.69 5.94
C PHE A 274 -53.52 20.80 5.03
N THR A 275 -54.20 21.78 5.61
CA THR A 275 -54.67 22.98 4.90
C THR A 275 -53.52 23.67 4.17
N GLY A 276 -53.72 23.98 2.89
CA GLY A 276 -52.68 24.56 2.02
C GLY A 276 -51.81 23.53 1.29
N GLN A 277 -52.00 22.23 1.53
CA GLN A 277 -51.37 21.16 0.76
C GLN A 277 -52.29 20.68 -0.37
N ASP A 278 -52.53 21.55 -1.33
CA ASP A 278 -53.37 21.28 -2.50
C ASP A 278 -52.54 21.56 -3.77
N ALA A 279 -52.13 20.52 -4.48
CA ALA A 279 -51.33 20.65 -5.69
C ALA A 279 -52.22 20.46 -6.92
N ARG A 280 -52.32 21.50 -7.75
CA ARG A 280 -53.30 21.57 -8.84
C ARG A 280 -52.69 21.59 -10.25
N GLY A 281 -53.44 21.09 -11.23
CA GLY A 281 -53.23 21.27 -12.67
C GLY A 281 -52.62 20.09 -13.45
N ASN A 282 -52.82 20.10 -14.77
CA ASN A 282 -52.70 18.96 -15.71
C ASN A 282 -51.33 18.24 -15.80
N ASN A 283 -50.28 18.73 -15.13
CA ASN A 283 -48.96 18.12 -15.12
C ASN A 283 -48.62 17.44 -13.78
N VAL A 284 -49.54 17.41 -12.82
CA VAL A 284 -49.32 16.81 -11.50
C VAL A 284 -48.81 15.37 -11.60
N LYS A 285 -49.44 14.54 -12.42
CA LYS A 285 -49.01 13.15 -12.65
C LYS A 285 -47.59 13.03 -13.22
N ARG A 286 -47.22 13.90 -14.18
CA ARG A 286 -45.86 13.96 -14.73
C ARG A 286 -44.83 14.34 -13.65
N ARG A 287 -45.14 15.35 -12.82
CA ARG A 287 -44.26 15.81 -11.74
C ARG A 287 -43.97 14.71 -10.72
N TYR A 288 -44.92 13.81 -10.49
CA TYR A 288 -44.69 12.65 -9.65
C TYR A 288 -43.66 11.69 -10.28
N GLY A 289 -43.85 11.34 -11.55
CA GLY A 289 -42.89 10.49 -12.28
C GLY A 289 -41.47 11.05 -12.30
N ASP A 290 -41.33 12.38 -12.46
CA ASP A 290 -40.03 13.06 -12.42
C ASP A 290 -39.31 12.88 -11.06
N VAL A 291 -40.03 12.81 -9.93
CA VAL A 291 -39.42 12.58 -8.61
C VAL A 291 -38.82 11.17 -8.52
N CYS A 292 -39.50 10.16 -9.07
CA CYS A 292 -39.01 8.78 -9.04
C CYS A 292 -37.67 8.65 -9.78
N VAL A 293 -37.54 9.32 -10.93
CA VAL A 293 -36.27 9.35 -11.70
C VAL A 293 -35.13 9.99 -10.90
N VAL A 294 -35.42 11.02 -10.11
CA VAL A 294 -34.42 11.68 -9.26
C VAL A 294 -33.98 10.76 -8.10
N GLU A 295 -34.90 10.04 -7.46
CA GLU A 295 -34.57 9.08 -6.40
C GLU A 295 -33.73 7.91 -6.93
N ASP A 296 -34.11 7.33 -8.08
CA ASP A 296 -33.31 6.28 -8.73
C ASP A 296 -31.87 6.75 -9.03
N SER A 297 -31.72 8.01 -9.46
CA SER A 297 -30.41 8.60 -9.72
C SER A 297 -29.58 8.79 -8.45
N LYS A 298 -30.19 9.11 -7.30
CA LYS A 298 -29.48 9.27 -6.02
C LYS A 298 -28.97 7.93 -5.51
N ASP A 299 -29.79 6.90 -5.56
CA ASP A 299 -29.41 5.56 -5.13
C ASP A 299 -28.23 5.03 -5.92
N LYS A 300 -28.22 5.25 -7.23
CA LYS A 300 -27.09 4.87 -8.06
C LYS A 300 -25.78 5.53 -7.60
N ILE A 301 -25.82 6.82 -7.28
CA ILE A 301 -24.64 7.56 -6.77
C ILE A 301 -24.20 6.99 -5.43
N ILE A 302 -25.14 6.68 -4.52
CA ILE A 302 -24.84 6.10 -3.21
C ILE A 302 -24.20 4.71 -3.37
N MET A 303 -24.72 3.87 -4.26
CA MET A 303 -24.16 2.55 -4.55
C MET A 303 -22.74 2.64 -5.14
N ASP A 304 -22.52 3.58 -6.07
CA ASP A 304 -21.19 3.85 -6.63
C ASP A 304 -20.20 4.32 -5.53
N LEU A 305 -20.67 5.13 -4.57
CA LEU A 305 -19.86 5.55 -3.42
C LEU A 305 -19.51 4.38 -2.50
N PHE A 306 -20.45 3.48 -2.20
CA PHE A 306 -20.17 2.29 -1.41
C PHE A 306 -19.14 1.39 -2.08
N ALA A 307 -19.30 1.13 -3.39
CA ALA A 307 -18.34 0.35 -4.16
C ALA A 307 -16.94 0.99 -4.14
N TYR A 308 -16.86 2.32 -4.23
CA TYR A 308 -15.59 3.04 -4.13
C TYR A 308 -14.93 2.93 -2.75
N ILE A 309 -15.72 2.99 -1.67
CA ILE A 309 -15.22 2.80 -0.29
C ILE A 309 -14.68 1.39 -0.09
N GLU A 310 -15.36 0.37 -0.62
CA GLU A 310 -14.90 -1.02 -0.56
C GLU A 310 -13.57 -1.23 -1.27
N ASP A 311 -13.42 -0.66 -2.48
CA ASP A 311 -12.19 -0.75 -3.26
C ASP A 311 -11.01 -0.06 -2.55
N LEU A 312 -11.22 1.16 -2.04
CA LEU A 312 -10.22 1.85 -1.22
C LEU A 312 -9.83 1.08 0.04
N THR A 313 -10.81 0.46 0.72
CA THR A 313 -10.56 -0.34 1.92
C THR A 313 -9.70 -1.56 1.59
N LYS A 314 -9.92 -2.17 0.43
CA LYS A 314 -9.10 -3.27 -0.07
C LYS A 314 -7.68 -2.82 -0.41
N GLU A 315 -7.52 -1.72 -1.15
CA GLU A 315 -6.19 -1.17 -1.48
C GLU A 315 -5.37 -0.84 -0.22
N LEU A 316 -6.00 -0.26 0.81
CA LEU A 316 -5.35 0.02 2.08
C LEU A 316 -4.90 -1.26 2.81
N ARG A 317 -5.70 -2.32 2.75
CA ARG A 317 -5.34 -3.62 3.34
C ARG A 317 -4.14 -4.23 2.62
N ASP A 318 -4.18 -4.27 1.29
CA ASP A 318 -3.10 -4.82 0.47
C ASP A 318 -1.79 -4.04 0.68
N GLY A 319 -1.87 -2.70 0.76
CA GLY A 319 -0.72 -1.86 1.05
C GLY A 319 -0.13 -2.08 2.44
N ARG A 320 -0.97 -2.33 3.45
CA ARG A 320 -0.52 -2.66 4.81
C ARG A 320 0.24 -3.98 4.84
N ASP A 321 -0.28 -5.01 4.17
CA ASP A 321 0.34 -6.33 4.12
C ASP A 321 1.71 -6.28 3.43
N GLU A 322 1.85 -5.47 2.36
CA GLU A 322 3.14 -5.26 1.70
C GLU A 322 4.17 -4.62 2.63
N VAL A 323 3.77 -3.60 3.40
CA VAL A 323 4.65 -2.94 4.37
C VAL A 323 5.10 -3.91 5.46
N ASP A 324 4.20 -4.73 5.98
CA ASP A 324 4.53 -5.69 7.04
C ASP A 324 5.41 -6.84 6.51
N ASN A 325 5.26 -7.23 5.24
CA ASN A 325 6.18 -8.17 4.60
C ASN A 325 7.59 -7.56 4.42
N ARG A 326 7.68 -6.30 3.98
CA ARG A 326 8.98 -5.59 3.88
C ARG A 326 9.66 -5.44 5.24
N LYS A 327 8.92 -5.16 6.31
CA LYS A 327 9.48 -5.09 7.67
C LYS A 327 10.09 -6.43 8.11
N ARG A 328 9.40 -7.54 7.86
CA ARG A 328 9.90 -8.90 8.16
C ARG A 328 11.19 -9.20 7.40
N LEU A 329 11.25 -8.85 6.11
CA LEU A 329 12.45 -9.05 5.30
C LEU A 329 13.64 -8.21 5.82
N ILE A 330 13.41 -6.94 6.17
CA ILE A 330 14.46 -6.07 6.75
C ILE A 330 14.96 -6.63 8.08
N ALA A 331 14.08 -7.18 8.93
CA ALA A 331 14.48 -7.80 10.19
C ALA A 331 15.40 -9.01 9.96
N SER A 332 15.06 -9.89 9.01
CA SER A 332 15.88 -11.04 8.63
C SER A 332 17.27 -10.62 8.14
N PHE A 333 17.36 -9.62 7.25
CA PHE A 333 18.66 -9.14 6.77
C PHE A 333 19.51 -8.51 7.87
N LYS A 334 18.89 -7.82 8.83
CA LYS A 334 19.62 -7.25 9.99
C LYS A 334 20.21 -8.35 10.87
N GLU A 335 19.48 -9.44 11.08
CA GLU A 335 19.96 -10.59 11.85
C GLU A 335 21.11 -11.30 11.14
N GLU A 336 20.97 -11.55 9.84
CA GLU A 336 22.02 -12.16 9.03
C GLU A 336 23.31 -11.32 9.01
N ASN A 337 23.18 -10.00 8.84
CA ASN A 337 24.33 -9.09 8.90
C ASN A 337 25.03 -9.14 10.27
N ARG A 338 24.26 -9.17 11.38
CA ARG A 338 24.84 -9.29 12.72
C ARG A 338 25.59 -10.61 12.90
N ASN A 339 25.06 -11.70 12.36
CA ASN A 339 25.73 -13.01 12.41
C ASN A 339 27.03 -13.01 11.60
N LEU A 340 27.03 -12.38 10.42
CA LEU A 340 28.23 -12.22 9.60
C LEU A 340 29.29 -11.34 10.30
N GLU A 341 28.88 -10.23 10.91
CA GLU A 341 29.77 -9.36 11.69
C GLU A 341 30.42 -10.12 12.85
N ASN A 342 29.63 -10.90 13.60
CA ASN A 342 30.14 -11.73 14.69
C ASN A 342 31.16 -12.78 14.20
N MET A 343 30.83 -13.49 13.10
CA MET A 343 31.75 -14.48 12.52
C MET A 343 33.06 -13.85 12.03
N LEU A 344 33.01 -12.65 11.46
CA LEU A 344 34.21 -11.91 11.04
C LEU A 344 35.09 -11.53 12.25
N GLU A 345 34.47 -11.09 13.34
CA GLU A 345 35.17 -10.72 14.57
C GLU A 345 35.83 -11.96 15.22
N ASP A 346 35.13 -13.09 15.26
CA ASP A 346 35.68 -14.34 15.78
C ASP A 346 36.87 -14.85 14.95
N MET A 347 36.77 -14.79 13.61
CA MET A 347 37.88 -15.14 12.72
C MET A 347 39.10 -14.22 12.93
N ARG A 348 38.88 -12.91 13.09
CA ARG A 348 39.96 -11.95 13.38
C ARG A 348 40.64 -12.24 14.72
N ARG A 349 39.87 -12.57 15.76
CA ARG A 349 40.41 -12.97 17.07
C ARG A 349 41.22 -14.25 16.99
N ALA A 350 40.75 -15.24 16.22
CA ALA A 350 41.49 -16.47 15.98
C ALA A 350 42.82 -16.21 15.25
N GLN A 351 42.81 -15.38 14.21
CA GLN A 351 44.02 -14.96 13.49
C GLN A 351 45.00 -14.20 14.41
N ALA A 352 44.50 -13.34 15.30
CA ALA A 352 45.33 -12.59 16.24
C ALA A 352 46.09 -13.52 17.22
N LYS A 353 45.48 -14.63 17.66
CA LYS A 353 46.12 -15.61 18.57
C LYS A 353 47.34 -16.32 17.95
N LEU A 354 47.36 -16.47 16.63
CA LEU A 354 48.45 -17.11 15.89
C LEU A 354 49.50 -16.11 15.39
N SER A 355 49.34 -14.82 15.72
CA SER A 355 50.24 -13.78 15.24
C SER A 355 51.65 -13.90 15.80
N PHE A 356 52.67 -13.65 14.97
CA PHE A 356 54.08 -13.68 15.34
C PHE A 356 54.89 -12.57 14.66
N VAL A 357 56.12 -12.36 15.14
CA VAL A 357 57.13 -11.48 14.53
C VAL A 357 58.28 -12.35 14.06
N SER A 358 58.68 -12.21 12.80
CA SER A 358 59.84 -12.89 12.24
C SER A 358 61.08 -12.03 12.40
N VAL A 359 62.15 -12.57 12.95
CA VAL A 359 63.42 -11.87 13.14
C VAL A 359 64.48 -12.65 12.38
N LEU A 360 64.98 -12.04 11.31
CA LEU A 360 65.90 -12.66 10.36
C LEU A 360 67.26 -11.99 10.49
N VAL A 361 68.27 -12.74 10.93
CA VAL A 361 69.60 -12.21 11.24
C VAL A 361 70.65 -12.83 10.33
N ASP A 362 71.33 -11.99 9.58
CA ASP A 362 72.60 -12.30 8.92
C ASP A 362 73.72 -12.26 9.97
N GLY A 363 74.07 -13.42 10.55
CA GLY A 363 75.07 -13.51 11.60
C GLY A 363 76.51 -13.28 11.11
N ASP A 364 76.76 -13.36 9.80
CA ASP A 364 78.06 -13.02 9.21
C ASP A 364 78.27 -11.49 9.21
N GLY A 365 77.19 -10.73 8.94
CA GLY A 365 77.18 -9.26 8.93
C GLY A 365 76.81 -8.58 10.26
N MET A 366 75.97 -9.23 11.08
CA MET A 366 75.43 -8.72 12.35
C MET A 366 76.02 -9.50 13.53
N ASN A 367 77.26 -9.19 13.87
CA ASN A 367 78.00 -9.96 14.87
C ASN A 367 77.51 -9.62 16.30
N PHE A 368 77.29 -10.64 17.13
CA PHE A 368 76.92 -10.48 18.54
C PHE A 368 78.06 -9.87 19.36
N HIS A 369 77.69 -9.16 20.44
CA HIS A 369 78.65 -8.52 21.35
C HIS A 369 79.70 -9.50 21.87
N GLY A 370 80.97 -9.11 21.81
CA GLY A 370 82.09 -9.99 22.17
C GLY A 370 82.05 -10.52 23.60
N ASN A 371 81.45 -9.78 24.55
CA ASN A 371 81.27 -10.23 25.93
C ASN A 371 80.27 -11.39 26.04
N LEU A 372 79.21 -11.38 25.23
CA LEU A 372 78.23 -12.47 25.15
C LEU A 372 78.88 -13.71 24.50
N VAL A 373 79.70 -13.51 23.47
CA VAL A 373 80.39 -14.62 22.79
C VAL A 373 81.45 -15.27 23.69
N LYS A 374 82.19 -14.47 24.48
CA LYS A 374 83.19 -14.94 25.45
C LYS A 374 82.60 -15.79 26.57
N ASP A 375 81.40 -15.46 27.01
CA ASP A 375 80.69 -16.16 28.09
C ASP A 375 80.07 -17.50 27.64
N GLY A 376 80.40 -17.94 26.42
CA GLY A 376 80.06 -19.27 25.90
C GLY A 376 78.57 -19.55 25.99
N LYS A 377 78.19 -20.64 26.68
CA LYS A 377 76.80 -21.06 26.81
C LYS A 377 75.92 -20.03 27.54
N HIS A 378 76.41 -19.43 28.62
CA HIS A 378 75.65 -18.44 29.38
C HIS A 378 75.41 -17.18 28.55
N GLY A 379 76.43 -16.71 27.83
CA GLY A 379 76.28 -15.58 26.94
C GLY A 379 75.39 -15.84 25.72
N GLY A 380 75.30 -17.09 25.25
CA GLY A 380 74.31 -17.51 24.25
C GLY A 380 72.87 -17.39 24.75
N LEU A 381 72.59 -17.87 25.97
CA LEU A 381 71.28 -17.72 26.63
C LEU A 381 70.92 -16.23 26.80
N GLU A 382 71.87 -15.44 27.28
CA GLU A 382 71.71 -13.99 27.47
C GLU A 382 71.45 -13.26 26.14
N ALA A 383 72.19 -13.60 25.08
CA ALA A 383 72.04 -12.99 23.76
C ALA A 383 70.63 -13.20 23.18
N ALA A 384 70.07 -14.41 23.32
CA ALA A 384 68.70 -14.71 22.89
C ALA A 384 67.68 -13.89 23.68
N ARG A 385 67.83 -13.78 25.00
CA ARG A 385 66.92 -13.01 25.86
C ARG A 385 66.96 -11.51 25.56
N LEU A 386 68.16 -10.94 25.43
CA LEU A 386 68.34 -9.54 25.06
C LEU A 386 67.75 -9.24 23.68
N LEU A 387 67.88 -10.16 22.72
CA LEU A 387 67.28 -10.00 21.40
C LEU A 387 65.75 -10.08 21.42
N ILE A 388 65.17 -11.00 22.19
CA ILE A 388 63.71 -11.06 22.39
C ILE A 388 63.20 -9.75 23.01
N GLN A 389 63.86 -9.26 24.06
CA GLN A 389 63.46 -8.02 24.73
C GLN A 389 63.54 -6.82 23.78
N ALA A 390 64.66 -6.68 23.05
CA ALA A 390 64.83 -5.59 22.08
C ALA A 390 63.77 -5.63 20.97
N VAL A 391 63.41 -6.83 20.51
CA VAL A 391 62.34 -7.02 19.53
C VAL A 391 60.98 -6.64 20.11
N GLN A 392 60.65 -7.07 21.33
CA GLN A 392 59.38 -6.71 21.99
C GLN A 392 59.25 -5.20 22.19
N ASP A 393 60.30 -4.55 22.68
CA ASP A 393 60.36 -3.10 22.86
C ASP A 393 60.20 -2.35 21.53
N HIS A 394 60.82 -2.88 20.46
CA HIS A 394 60.66 -2.33 19.12
C HIS A 394 59.21 -2.43 18.64
N ILE A 395 58.61 -3.63 18.75
CA ILE A 395 57.24 -3.89 18.29
C ILE A 395 56.23 -3.00 19.00
N GLN A 396 56.36 -2.82 20.32
CA GLN A 396 55.49 -1.93 21.07
C GLN A 396 55.52 -0.47 20.57
N LYS A 397 56.67 -0.01 20.05
CA LYS A 397 56.82 1.35 19.48
C LYS A 397 56.21 1.47 18.09
N VAL A 398 56.27 0.42 17.27
CA VAL A 398 56.00 0.49 15.83
C VAL A 398 54.70 -0.18 15.38
N ASP A 399 54.11 -1.01 16.24
CA ASP A 399 52.80 -1.68 16.07
C ASP A 399 52.07 -1.76 17.43
N PRO A 400 51.43 -0.68 17.89
CA PRO A 400 50.74 -0.63 19.19
C PRO A 400 49.56 -1.61 19.31
N GLU A 401 49.03 -2.09 18.19
CA GLU A 401 47.93 -3.06 18.12
C GLU A 401 48.42 -4.51 18.22
N ALA A 402 49.75 -4.73 18.28
CA ALA A 402 50.34 -6.03 18.52
C ALA A 402 50.00 -6.56 19.92
N PRO A 403 49.71 -7.87 20.07
CA PRO A 403 49.55 -8.47 21.38
C PRO A 403 50.81 -8.25 22.24
N PRO A 404 50.68 -7.91 23.55
CA PRO A 404 51.84 -7.63 24.41
C PRO A 404 52.86 -8.76 24.51
N ASN A 405 52.42 -10.01 24.33
CA ASN A 405 53.24 -11.21 24.36
C ASN A 405 53.32 -11.89 22.98
N ILE A 406 53.46 -11.12 21.91
CA ILE A 406 53.57 -11.66 20.56
C ILE A 406 54.78 -12.59 20.43
N SER A 407 54.58 -13.75 19.77
CA SER A 407 55.64 -14.75 19.60
C SER A 407 56.73 -14.22 18.68
N CYS A 408 58.00 -14.35 19.08
CA CYS A 408 59.16 -13.92 18.30
C CYS A 408 59.88 -15.14 17.72
N LYS A 409 59.83 -15.29 16.39
CA LYS A 409 60.52 -16.34 15.65
C LYS A 409 61.87 -15.80 15.17
N ILE A 410 62.94 -16.17 15.87
CA ILE A 410 64.29 -15.65 15.64
C ILE A 410 65.14 -16.68 14.92
N ARG A 411 65.66 -16.32 13.74
CA ARG A 411 66.54 -17.17 12.94
C ARG A 411 67.83 -16.41 12.61
N VAL A 412 68.95 -16.91 13.11
CA VAL A 412 70.29 -16.43 12.79
C VAL A 412 70.94 -17.40 11.81
N PHE A 413 71.39 -16.89 10.67
CA PHE A 413 72.15 -17.67 9.68
C PHE A 413 73.56 -17.14 9.59
N ALA A 414 74.54 -18.02 9.75
CA ALA A 414 75.95 -17.66 9.60
C ALA A 414 76.76 -18.85 9.12
N ASN A 415 77.92 -18.56 8.54
CA ASN A 415 78.99 -19.54 8.36
C ASN A 415 79.75 -19.67 9.70
N VAL A 416 79.40 -20.65 10.54
CA VAL A 416 79.94 -20.74 11.92
C VAL A 416 81.45 -20.90 11.91
N ALA A 417 81.99 -21.66 10.97
CA ALA A 417 83.44 -21.84 10.82
C ALA A 417 84.14 -20.50 10.52
N GLY A 418 83.63 -19.75 9.54
CA GLY A 418 84.17 -18.43 9.16
C GLY A 418 84.01 -17.39 10.28
N LEU A 419 82.85 -17.37 10.93
CA LEU A 419 82.55 -16.45 12.02
C LEU A 419 83.39 -16.74 13.28
N THR A 420 83.60 -18.01 13.62
CA THR A 420 84.48 -18.41 14.73
C THR A 420 85.90 -17.88 14.51
N GLU A 421 86.41 -18.02 13.28
CA GLU A 421 87.73 -17.51 12.93
C GLU A 421 87.79 -15.99 12.95
N ALA A 422 86.72 -15.30 12.54
CA ALA A 422 86.62 -13.85 12.67
C ALA A 422 86.67 -13.38 14.14
N TYR A 423 85.98 -14.07 15.05
CA TYR A 423 86.03 -13.76 16.49
C TYR A 423 87.42 -14.00 17.10
N ARG A 424 88.15 -15.05 16.67
CA ARG A 424 89.54 -15.29 17.11
C ARG A 424 90.50 -14.20 16.65
N ASN A 425 90.43 -13.83 15.37
CA ASN A 425 91.26 -12.77 14.79
C ASN A 425 91.05 -11.40 15.46
N ASN A 426 89.93 -11.20 16.15
CA ASN A 426 89.62 -9.98 16.90
C ASN A 426 89.84 -10.13 18.42
N ASN A 427 90.55 -11.18 18.88
CA ASN A 427 90.84 -11.47 20.30
C ASN A 427 89.58 -11.59 21.18
N ILE A 428 88.48 -12.06 20.59
CA ILE A 428 87.24 -12.34 21.32
C ILE A 428 87.24 -13.80 21.78
N LEU A 429 87.62 -14.74 20.91
CA LEU A 429 87.82 -16.15 21.26
C LEU A 429 89.31 -16.50 21.24
N SER A 430 89.72 -17.42 22.11
CA SER A 430 91.07 -17.99 22.14
C SER A 430 91.27 -19.02 21.01
N ALA A 431 92.52 -19.35 20.66
CA ALA A 431 92.86 -20.22 19.52
C ALA A 431 92.22 -21.64 19.56
N GLY A 432 91.82 -22.13 20.74
CA GLY A 432 91.13 -23.42 20.92
C GLY A 432 89.62 -23.32 21.20
N GLU A 433 89.06 -22.11 21.35
CA GLU A 433 87.65 -21.92 21.66
C GLU A 433 86.79 -21.90 20.39
N SER A 434 85.56 -22.39 20.50
CA SER A 434 84.59 -22.50 19.40
C SER A 434 83.30 -21.76 19.74
N LEU A 435 82.59 -21.26 18.73
CA LEU A 435 81.26 -20.65 18.89
C LEU A 435 80.17 -21.67 19.27
N THR A 436 80.48 -22.97 19.26
CA THR A 436 79.52 -24.05 19.55
C THR A 436 78.81 -23.89 20.89
N SER A 437 79.53 -23.55 21.97
CA SER A 437 78.90 -23.38 23.30
C SER A 437 77.93 -22.21 23.32
N PHE A 438 78.26 -21.11 22.64
CA PHE A 438 77.38 -19.95 22.46
C PHE A 438 76.12 -20.31 21.67
N ILE A 439 76.27 -20.99 20.54
CA ILE A 439 75.15 -21.46 19.71
C ILE A 439 74.21 -22.38 20.49
N GLN A 440 74.76 -23.30 21.29
CA GLN A 440 73.96 -24.17 22.14
C GLN A 440 73.17 -23.38 23.19
N GLY A 441 73.77 -22.37 23.80
CA GLY A 441 73.08 -21.46 24.72
C GLY A 441 71.94 -20.72 24.01
N PHE A 442 72.22 -20.11 22.86
CA PHE A 442 71.23 -19.35 22.09
C PHE A 442 70.02 -20.20 21.68
N ASN A 443 70.27 -21.43 21.21
CA ASN A 443 69.21 -22.35 20.79
C ASN A 443 68.41 -22.94 21.97
N GLN A 444 68.92 -22.86 23.20
CA GLN A 444 68.26 -23.42 24.39
C GLN A 444 67.34 -22.43 25.11
N GLU A 445 67.54 -21.11 24.97
CA GLU A 445 66.79 -20.11 25.73
C GLU A 445 65.29 -20.09 25.38
N ASN A 446 64.95 -20.23 24.10
CA ASN A 446 63.57 -20.13 23.64
C ASN A 446 63.31 -21.09 22.47
N ALA A 447 62.15 -21.75 22.48
CA ALA A 447 61.76 -22.73 21.45
C ALA A 447 61.68 -22.16 20.03
N LEU A 448 61.64 -20.84 19.87
CA LEU A 448 61.59 -20.13 18.59
C LEU A 448 62.89 -19.38 18.26
N CYS A 449 63.97 -19.60 19.02
CA CYS A 449 65.30 -19.07 18.73
C CYS A 449 66.19 -20.15 18.12
N ASP A 450 66.68 -19.89 16.91
CA ASP A 450 67.59 -20.82 16.24
C ASP A 450 68.74 -20.08 15.56
N PHE A 451 69.94 -20.48 15.94
CA PHE A 451 71.19 -20.19 15.26
C PHE A 451 71.57 -21.38 14.39
N VAL A 452 71.59 -21.14 13.09
CA VAL A 452 71.69 -22.15 12.04
C VAL A 452 72.99 -21.97 11.26
N GLU A 453 73.79 -23.03 11.20
CA GLU A 453 74.93 -23.11 10.28
C GLU A 453 74.41 -23.11 8.82
N ALA A 454 74.79 -22.08 8.08
CA ALA A 454 74.33 -21.89 6.70
C ALA A 454 75.18 -22.67 5.68
N GLY A 455 76.42 -23.03 6.02
CA GLY A 455 77.42 -23.63 5.14
C GLY A 455 78.60 -22.67 4.89
N ASN A 456 79.67 -23.20 4.29
CA ASN A 456 80.92 -22.46 4.08
C ASN A 456 80.97 -21.64 2.77
N GLY A 457 79.87 -21.57 2.01
CA GLY A 457 79.77 -20.79 0.78
C GLY A 457 79.43 -19.32 1.05
N LYS A 458 79.87 -18.43 0.15
CA LYS A 458 79.78 -16.97 0.31
C LYS A 458 78.33 -16.43 0.41
N GLU A 459 77.35 -17.13 -0.16
CA GLU A 459 75.94 -16.67 -0.25
C GLU A 459 74.96 -17.62 0.47
N CYS A 460 75.47 -18.57 1.27
CA CYS A 460 74.64 -19.60 1.87
C CYS A 460 73.66 -19.05 2.92
N ALA A 461 74.07 -18.06 3.71
CA ALA A 461 73.19 -17.36 4.65
C ALA A 461 72.12 -16.54 3.92
N ASP A 462 72.51 -15.84 2.85
CA ASP A 462 71.63 -14.97 2.05
C ASP A 462 70.47 -15.74 1.39
N VAL A 463 70.74 -16.93 0.86
CA VAL A 463 69.70 -17.78 0.25
C VAL A 463 68.64 -18.18 1.28
N LYS A 464 69.06 -18.53 2.51
CA LYS A 464 68.15 -18.91 3.60
C LYS A 464 67.34 -17.71 4.11
N LEU A 465 67.98 -16.55 4.28
CA LEU A 465 67.33 -15.31 4.69
C LEU A 465 66.27 -14.87 3.67
N ARG A 466 66.60 -14.90 2.37
CA ARG A 466 65.66 -14.55 1.30
C ARG A 466 64.43 -15.45 1.32
N ALA A 467 64.62 -16.78 1.38
CA ALA A 467 63.52 -17.73 1.35
C ALA A 467 62.54 -17.53 2.53
N LEU A 468 63.06 -17.31 3.74
CA LEU A 468 62.21 -17.04 4.90
C LEU A 468 61.52 -15.68 4.83
N PHE A 469 62.22 -14.66 4.33
CA PHE A 469 61.61 -13.35 4.12
C PHE A 469 60.42 -13.42 3.16
N GLU A 470 60.58 -14.09 2.01
CA GLU A 470 59.51 -14.25 1.01
C GLU A 470 58.31 -15.03 1.54
N GLN A 471 58.54 -16.02 2.41
CA GLN A 471 57.47 -16.75 3.08
C GLN A 471 56.76 -15.89 4.13
N ASP A 472 57.51 -15.25 5.02
CA ASP A 472 56.95 -14.53 6.17
C ASP A 472 56.23 -13.23 5.74
N ILE A 473 56.60 -12.61 4.61
CA ILE A 473 55.96 -11.35 4.16
C ILE A 473 54.54 -11.56 3.63
N ILE A 474 54.21 -12.74 3.13
CA ILE A 474 52.86 -13.09 2.65
C ILE A 474 52.00 -13.76 3.73
N ASP A 475 52.59 -14.27 4.81
CA ASP A 475 51.86 -14.90 5.91
C ASP A 475 51.02 -13.85 6.65
N VAL A 476 49.71 -14.04 6.71
CA VAL A 476 48.77 -13.13 7.36
C VAL A 476 48.90 -13.10 8.89
N HIS A 477 49.64 -14.04 9.48
CA HIS A 477 49.94 -14.10 10.91
C HIS A 477 51.27 -13.39 11.25
N CYS A 478 52.18 -13.24 10.30
CA CYS A 478 53.43 -12.53 10.52
C CYS A 478 53.17 -11.01 10.58
N ARG A 479 53.08 -10.43 11.76
CA ARG A 479 52.77 -8.99 11.87
C ARG A 479 53.88 -8.12 11.31
N ARG A 480 55.13 -8.53 11.55
CA ARG A 480 56.31 -7.80 11.11
C ARG A 480 57.51 -8.71 10.94
N ILE A 481 58.35 -8.36 9.97
CA ILE A 481 59.68 -8.92 9.76
C ILE A 481 60.69 -7.89 10.25
N ILE A 482 61.54 -8.27 11.19
CA ILE A 482 62.69 -7.51 11.64
C ILE A 482 63.92 -8.10 10.97
N PHE A 483 64.48 -7.36 10.03
CA PHE A 483 65.58 -7.80 9.19
C PHE A 483 66.90 -7.19 9.67
N CYS A 484 67.75 -8.03 10.24
CA CYS A 484 69.04 -7.67 10.80
C CYS A 484 70.12 -8.07 9.80
N ALA A 485 70.47 -7.17 8.87
CA ALA A 485 71.51 -7.39 7.87
C ALA A 485 72.16 -6.07 7.43
N SER A 486 72.45 -5.18 8.39
CA SER A 486 72.84 -3.80 8.04
C SER A 486 74.12 -3.72 7.22
N ALA A 487 75.05 -4.67 7.41
CA ALA A 487 76.39 -4.62 6.85
C ALA A 487 76.57 -5.27 5.47
N ASP A 488 75.50 -5.74 4.81
CA ASP A 488 75.58 -6.43 3.51
C ASP A 488 74.58 -5.89 2.48
N ASN A 489 75.08 -5.51 1.29
CA ASN A 489 74.26 -5.03 0.17
C ASN A 489 73.54 -6.16 -0.58
N SER A 490 73.89 -7.43 -0.37
CA SER A 490 73.27 -8.57 -1.08
C SER A 490 71.74 -8.66 -0.86
N HIS A 491 71.27 -8.15 0.28
CA HIS A 491 69.85 -8.11 0.65
C HIS A 491 69.07 -6.94 0.05
N ALA A 492 69.74 -5.92 -0.48
CA ALA A 492 69.13 -4.68 -0.95
C ALA A 492 68.06 -4.94 -2.04
N ARG A 493 68.33 -5.87 -2.95
CA ARG A 493 67.39 -6.23 -4.04
C ARG A 493 66.07 -6.81 -3.50
N VAL A 494 66.14 -7.71 -2.52
CA VAL A 494 64.96 -8.36 -1.93
C VAL A 494 64.11 -7.31 -1.20
N LEU A 495 64.75 -6.44 -0.42
CA LEU A 495 64.06 -5.39 0.33
C LEU A 495 63.51 -4.27 -0.58
N SER A 496 64.18 -3.97 -1.70
CA SER A 496 63.77 -2.91 -2.63
C SER A 496 62.35 -3.10 -3.20
N ALA A 497 61.94 -4.36 -3.40
CA ALA A 497 60.61 -4.70 -3.89
C ALA A 497 59.49 -4.37 -2.87
N HIS A 498 59.84 -4.15 -1.60
CA HIS A 498 58.90 -3.90 -0.50
C HIS A 498 59.05 -2.52 0.15
N ARG A 499 59.68 -1.56 -0.54
CA ARG A 499 59.91 -0.21 -0.03
C ARG A 499 58.61 0.43 0.47
N GLY A 500 58.62 0.98 1.68
CA GLY A 500 57.44 1.59 2.32
C GLY A 500 56.50 0.61 3.01
N SER A 501 56.79 -0.69 3.01
CA SER A 501 56.00 -1.67 3.77
C SER A 501 56.05 -1.38 5.27
N LYS A 502 54.88 -1.28 5.90
CA LYS A 502 54.73 -1.15 7.36
C LYS A 502 54.99 -2.47 8.11
N ARG A 503 55.20 -3.57 7.39
CA ARG A 503 55.46 -4.91 7.95
C ARG A 503 56.94 -5.25 8.00
N ILE A 504 57.85 -4.30 7.72
CA ILE A 504 59.29 -4.53 7.72
C ILE A 504 59.99 -3.47 8.58
N SER A 505 60.89 -3.92 9.45
CA SER A 505 61.86 -3.08 10.14
C SER A 505 63.27 -3.53 9.84
N LEU A 506 64.20 -2.58 9.71
CA LEU A 506 65.63 -2.88 9.54
C LEU A 506 66.39 -2.55 10.83
N VAL A 507 67.28 -3.45 11.25
CA VAL A 507 68.08 -3.24 12.46
C VAL A 507 69.49 -2.84 12.09
N LYS A 508 69.98 -1.76 12.69
CA LYS A 508 71.34 -1.26 12.58
C LYS A 508 72.20 -1.87 13.69
N GLY A 509 73.18 -2.69 13.31
CA GLY A 509 74.29 -3.11 14.17
C GLY A 509 75.53 -2.29 13.78
N PRO A 510 76.35 -2.76 12.84
CA PRO A 510 77.27 -1.90 12.10
C PRO A 510 76.52 -0.86 11.25
N PRO A 511 77.20 0.24 10.83
CA PRO A 511 76.63 1.20 9.86
C PRO A 511 76.05 0.48 8.65
N PHE A 512 74.93 0.97 8.10
CA PHE A 512 74.36 0.33 6.93
C PHE A 512 75.35 0.41 5.75
N ALA A 513 75.45 -0.69 5.01
CA ALA A 513 76.14 -0.68 3.72
C ALA A 513 75.42 0.30 2.76
N GLN A 514 76.16 0.85 1.80
CA GLN A 514 75.71 2.01 1.01
C GLN A 514 74.31 1.83 0.38
N GLU A 515 74.01 0.68 -0.23
CA GLU A 515 72.70 0.42 -0.85
C GLU A 515 71.62 0.15 0.21
N MET A 516 72.00 -0.43 1.35
CA MET A 516 71.10 -0.66 2.48
C MET A 516 70.71 0.65 3.21
N GLU A 517 71.61 1.63 3.30
CA GLU A 517 71.34 2.95 3.91
C GLU A 517 70.30 3.72 3.08
N GLU A 518 70.40 3.69 1.75
CA GLU A 518 69.41 4.30 0.84
C GLU A 518 68.02 3.64 0.95
N LEU A 519 67.99 2.33 1.21
CA LEU A 519 66.74 1.59 1.42
C LEU A 519 66.16 1.82 2.82
N ALA A 520 67.00 1.96 3.84
CA ALA A 520 66.60 2.16 5.23
C ALA A 520 65.71 3.39 5.42
N ALA A 521 65.90 4.44 4.60
CA ALA A 521 65.01 5.61 4.57
C ALA A 521 63.52 5.26 4.28
N GLY A 522 63.25 4.13 3.62
CA GLY A 522 61.91 3.65 3.29
C GLY A 522 61.30 2.68 4.30
N PHE A 523 61.99 2.39 5.41
CA PHE A 523 61.56 1.43 6.43
C PHE A 523 61.65 2.02 7.84
N LYS A 524 61.03 1.34 8.81
CA LYS A 524 61.30 1.63 10.22
C LYS A 524 62.65 1.04 10.59
N THR A 525 63.45 1.80 11.32
CA THR A 525 64.80 1.41 11.74
C THR A 525 64.93 1.44 13.26
N ASP A 526 65.79 0.60 13.80
CA ASP A 526 66.17 0.60 15.22
C ASP A 526 67.60 0.06 15.39
N SER A 527 68.20 0.23 16.57
CA SER A 527 69.50 -0.35 16.91
C SER A 527 69.39 -1.22 18.16
N PHE A 528 69.91 -2.45 18.07
CA PHE A 528 69.91 -3.40 19.20
C PHE A 528 71.32 -3.46 19.80
N GLU A 529 71.75 -2.33 20.38
CA GLU A 529 73.14 -2.07 20.79
C GLU A 529 73.63 -3.02 21.90
N ASN A 530 72.73 -3.54 22.73
CA ASN A 530 73.08 -4.53 23.75
C ASN A 530 73.25 -5.95 23.18
N VAL A 531 72.86 -6.18 21.93
CA VAL A 531 72.85 -7.50 21.28
C VAL A 531 73.95 -7.58 20.23
N PHE A 532 73.97 -6.62 19.30
CA PHE A 532 74.88 -6.61 18.15
C PHE A 532 75.98 -5.56 18.33
N MET A 533 77.17 -5.87 17.82
CA MET A 533 78.28 -4.93 17.80
C MET A 533 77.99 -3.73 16.87
N SER A 534 78.40 -2.54 17.29
CA SER A 534 78.31 -1.30 16.49
C SER A 534 79.33 -1.21 15.35
N SER A 535 80.27 -2.17 15.28
CA SER A 535 81.29 -2.26 14.23
C SER A 535 81.51 -3.71 13.82
N LYS A 536 81.85 -3.93 12.54
CA LYS A 536 82.09 -5.26 11.98
C LYS A 536 83.42 -5.83 12.48
N LEU A 537 83.49 -7.14 12.67
CA LEU A 537 84.75 -7.84 12.95
C LEU A 537 85.76 -7.59 11.82
N LYS A 538 87.02 -7.28 12.17
CA LYS A 538 88.07 -7.04 11.17
C LYS A 538 88.37 -8.33 10.42
N THR A 539 88.31 -8.29 9.09
CA THR A 539 88.67 -9.42 8.23
C THR A 539 90.14 -9.32 7.80
N THR A 540 90.99 -10.23 8.24
CA THR A 540 92.36 -10.38 7.73
C THR A 540 92.35 -11.09 6.37
N ARG A 541 92.24 -10.33 5.28
CA ARG A 541 92.51 -10.88 3.93
C ARG A 541 94.02 -11.06 3.76
N ARG A 542 94.51 -12.31 3.73
CA ARG A 542 95.78 -12.62 3.06
C ARG A 542 95.57 -12.50 1.56
N VAL A 543 96.09 -11.42 0.96
CA VAL A 543 96.05 -11.21 -0.49
C VAL A 543 97.31 -11.81 -1.10
N SER A 544 97.18 -12.89 -1.88
CA SER A 544 98.24 -13.38 -2.76
C SER A 544 98.01 -12.81 -4.15
N PHE A 545 98.90 -11.91 -4.57
CA PHE A 545 98.92 -11.32 -5.91
C PHE A 545 99.51 -12.30 -6.93
N SER A 546 98.84 -12.48 -8.07
CA SER A 546 99.51 -12.76 -9.34
C SER A 546 98.69 -12.20 -10.49
N ALA A 547 99.35 -11.34 -11.26
CA ALA A 547 98.81 -10.58 -12.36
C ALA A 547 98.98 -11.33 -13.69
N THR A 548 98.07 -11.12 -14.64
CA THR A 548 98.40 -10.95 -16.06
C THR A 548 97.25 -10.22 -16.78
N ASN A 549 97.65 -9.23 -17.58
CA ASN A 549 96.84 -8.25 -18.29
C ASN A 549 96.14 -8.83 -19.54
N THR A 550 94.97 -8.28 -19.88
CA THR A 550 94.74 -7.61 -21.18
C THR A 550 93.45 -6.77 -21.15
N ALA A 551 93.52 -5.58 -21.75
CA ALA A 551 92.53 -4.51 -21.66
C ALA A 551 91.91 -4.22 -23.03
N ILE A 552 90.59 -4.02 -23.11
CA ILE A 552 89.88 -3.25 -24.16
C ILE A 552 88.60 -2.60 -23.57
N THR A 553 88.35 -1.34 -23.90
CA THR A 553 87.16 -0.50 -23.61
C THR A 553 86.81 0.31 -24.89
N PRO A 554 85.68 1.06 -25.00
CA PRO A 554 84.23 0.71 -25.07
C PRO A 554 83.57 1.35 -26.35
N PRO A 555 82.22 1.53 -26.57
CA PRO A 555 81.31 2.43 -25.80
C PRO A 555 79.75 2.20 -25.83
N ARG A 556 79.06 2.91 -24.91
CA ARG A 556 77.74 3.63 -24.90
C ARG A 556 76.38 3.06 -25.45
N THR A 557 75.35 3.22 -24.60
CA THR A 557 73.86 3.24 -24.78
C THR A 557 73.33 4.49 -25.51
N PRO A 558 72.05 4.60 -26.03
CA PRO A 558 70.77 4.46 -25.26
C PRO A 558 69.51 3.85 -25.97
N THR A 559 68.46 3.55 -25.19
CA THR A 559 67.11 2.99 -25.50
C THR A 559 66.11 4.03 -26.08
N PRO A 560 64.98 3.67 -26.76
CA PRO A 560 63.68 3.43 -26.08
C PRO A 560 62.63 2.51 -26.79
N ASN A 561 61.56 2.16 -26.05
CA ASN A 561 60.32 1.47 -26.44
C ASN A 561 59.53 2.13 -27.60
N TYR A 562 58.75 1.35 -28.38
CA TYR A 562 57.35 1.64 -28.72
C TYR A 562 56.58 0.42 -29.28
N ALA A 563 55.28 0.44 -29.04
CA ALA A 563 54.26 -0.57 -29.34
C ALA A 563 53.88 -0.69 -30.84
N SER A 564 53.23 -1.82 -31.18
CA SER A 564 52.26 -2.13 -32.29
C SER A 564 52.58 -3.52 -32.86
N ALA A 565 51.69 -4.49 -33.15
CA ALA A 565 50.24 -4.58 -33.19
C ALA A 565 49.81 -6.08 -33.34
N ALA A 566 48.50 -6.33 -33.16
CA ALA A 566 47.66 -7.37 -33.78
C ALA A 566 47.59 -8.82 -33.20
N LYS A 567 46.47 -9.06 -32.50
CA LYS A 567 45.43 -10.10 -32.71
C LYS A 567 45.83 -11.46 -33.31
N ALA A 568 45.53 -12.55 -32.60
CA ALA A 568 44.55 -13.60 -32.99
C ALA A 568 44.43 -14.71 -31.91
N THR A 569 43.21 -15.19 -31.67
CA THR A 569 42.87 -16.33 -30.80
C THR A 569 42.55 -17.58 -31.67
N PRO A 570 42.81 -18.83 -31.22
CA PRO A 570 42.50 -20.06 -31.98
C PRO A 570 41.13 -20.70 -31.63
N PRO A 571 40.65 -21.69 -32.42
CA PRO A 571 39.25 -22.12 -32.48
C PRO A 571 38.92 -23.41 -31.70
N THR A 572 37.61 -23.70 -31.57
CA THR A 572 37.03 -24.92 -30.97
C THR A 572 36.06 -25.61 -31.95
N GLN A 573 36.00 -26.95 -31.93
CA GLN A 573 34.97 -27.82 -32.52
C GLN A 573 34.99 -29.20 -31.83
N PRO A 574 34.01 -30.11 -32.02
CA PRO A 574 32.54 -29.94 -32.18
C PRO A 574 31.71 -31.01 -31.39
N SER A 575 30.38 -30.91 -31.42
CA SER A 575 29.44 -32.03 -31.14
C SER A 575 28.22 -32.00 -32.09
N PRO A 576 27.49 -33.11 -32.33
CA PRO A 576 26.64 -33.29 -33.52
C PRO A 576 25.12 -33.40 -33.28
N LEU A 577 24.39 -33.07 -34.37
CA LEU A 577 23.13 -33.60 -34.93
C LEU A 577 21.77 -33.43 -34.20
N VAL A 578 20.85 -32.70 -34.86
CA VAL A 578 19.39 -32.81 -34.74
C VAL A 578 18.77 -32.89 -36.15
N VAL A 579 17.72 -33.71 -36.26
CA VAL A 579 16.97 -34.14 -37.45
C VAL A 579 16.00 -33.06 -38.00
N ASN A 580 15.86 -32.97 -39.33
CA ASN A 580 14.97 -32.07 -40.11
C ASN A 580 13.49 -32.54 -40.08
N SER A 581 12.44 -31.69 -40.15
CA SER A 581 11.85 -30.95 -41.30
C SER A 581 10.43 -30.42 -40.90
N PRO A 582 9.65 -29.61 -41.68
CA PRO A 582 9.98 -28.56 -42.65
C PRO A 582 9.15 -27.23 -42.53
N VAL A 583 9.82 -26.12 -42.87
CA VAL A 583 9.44 -24.99 -43.77
C VAL A 583 7.99 -24.44 -43.81
N HIS A 584 7.83 -23.15 -43.43
CA HIS A 584 7.30 -22.11 -44.32
C HIS A 584 7.91 -20.73 -44.01
N GLY A 585 8.30 -20.03 -45.07
CA GLY A 585 9.26 -18.92 -45.03
C GLY A 585 8.63 -17.53 -44.96
N ALA A 586 9.32 -16.67 -44.21
CA ALA A 586 9.40 -15.23 -44.41
C ALA A 586 10.77 -14.78 -43.87
N SER A 587 11.51 -14.02 -44.67
CA SER A 587 12.88 -13.55 -44.41
C SER A 587 13.07 -12.98 -42.99
N LYS A 588 13.81 -13.69 -42.13
CA LYS A 588 14.17 -13.22 -40.77
C LYS A 588 15.37 -12.27 -40.86
N LEU A 589 15.11 -10.96 -40.90
CA LEU A 589 16.03 -9.98 -40.32
C LEU A 589 16.31 -10.42 -38.88
N ARG A 590 17.58 -10.57 -38.49
CA ARG A 590 17.93 -10.89 -37.11
C ARG A 590 17.38 -9.78 -36.19
N PRO A 591 16.61 -10.10 -35.13
CA PRO A 591 16.19 -9.11 -34.16
C PRO A 591 17.43 -8.45 -33.57
N SER A 592 17.47 -7.11 -33.59
CA SER A 592 18.68 -6.35 -33.26
C SER A 592 18.30 -5.08 -32.50
N VAL A 593 19.06 -4.70 -31.48
CA VAL A 593 18.80 -3.50 -30.68
C VAL A 593 19.66 -2.35 -31.18
N CYS A 594 19.03 -1.22 -31.51
CA CYS A 594 19.76 -0.01 -31.87
C CYS A 594 20.21 0.75 -30.62
N VAL A 595 21.44 1.25 -30.62
CA VAL A 595 22.00 2.05 -29.52
C VAL A 595 22.65 3.35 -30.03
N ASN A 596 22.61 4.39 -29.19
CA ASN A 596 23.31 5.65 -29.44
C ASN A 596 24.79 5.59 -29.01
N SER A 597 25.52 6.70 -29.17
CA SER A 597 26.95 6.84 -28.82
C SER A 597 27.27 6.54 -27.35
N ARG A 598 26.27 6.61 -26.47
CA ARG A 598 26.36 6.33 -25.04
C ARG A 598 25.95 4.89 -24.68
N GLY A 599 25.69 4.03 -25.67
CA GLY A 599 25.24 2.66 -25.47
C GLY A 599 23.78 2.52 -24.99
N GLN A 600 23.02 3.61 -25.02
CA GLN A 600 21.62 3.63 -24.63
C GLN A 600 20.73 3.13 -25.75
N ARG A 601 19.71 2.31 -25.44
CA ARG A 601 18.77 1.78 -26.42
C ARG A 601 17.93 2.89 -27.04
N VAL A 602 17.90 2.89 -28.37
CA VAL A 602 17.07 3.78 -29.18
C VAL A 602 16.00 2.96 -29.88
N ASP A 603 14.76 3.08 -29.40
CA ASP A 603 13.62 2.47 -30.07
C ASP A 603 13.24 3.28 -31.33
N HIS A 604 12.86 2.56 -32.40
CA HIS A 604 12.44 3.18 -33.65
C HIS A 604 11.25 4.12 -33.46
N PRO A 605 11.26 5.32 -34.06
CA PRO A 605 10.12 6.24 -34.01
C PRO A 605 8.85 5.55 -34.54
N LEU A 606 7.76 5.63 -33.78
CA LEU A 606 6.45 5.11 -34.18
C LEU A 606 5.49 6.28 -34.40
N ARG A 607 4.74 6.22 -35.51
CA ARG A 607 3.58 7.07 -35.74
C ARG A 607 2.34 6.20 -35.56
N TYR A 608 1.67 6.35 -34.42
CA TYR A 608 0.39 5.69 -34.17
C TYR A 608 -0.72 6.39 -34.98
N SER A 609 -1.85 5.70 -35.17
CA SER A 609 -2.88 6.06 -36.14
C SER A 609 -3.66 7.33 -35.75
N SER A 610 -4.23 7.36 -34.54
CA SER A 610 -4.92 8.53 -33.97
C SER A 610 -5.04 8.39 -32.46
N LYS A 611 -5.25 9.50 -31.75
CA LYS A 611 -5.43 9.49 -30.29
C LYS A 611 -6.68 8.69 -29.89
N GLU A 612 -7.75 8.80 -30.67
CA GLU A 612 -9.01 8.10 -30.44
C GLU A 612 -8.86 6.57 -30.56
N ASN A 613 -8.10 6.11 -31.56
CA ASN A 613 -7.83 4.68 -31.76
C ASN A 613 -7.00 4.11 -30.61
N VAL A 614 -5.97 4.83 -30.16
CA VAL A 614 -5.15 4.44 -29.01
C VAL A 614 -6.00 4.34 -27.73
N GLU A 615 -6.86 5.32 -27.47
CA GLU A 615 -7.75 5.27 -26.29
C GLU A 615 -8.77 4.13 -26.37
N THR A 616 -9.31 3.86 -27.57
CA THR A 616 -10.19 2.71 -27.80
C THR A 616 -9.48 1.38 -27.57
N LEU A 617 -8.23 1.26 -28.02
CA LEU A 617 -7.44 0.05 -27.86
C LEU A 617 -7.03 -0.19 -26.41
N LYS A 618 -6.71 0.86 -25.64
CA LYS A 618 -6.46 0.78 -24.19
C LYS A 618 -7.65 0.18 -23.42
N ARG A 619 -8.88 0.59 -23.75
CA ARG A 619 -10.11 0.07 -23.11
C ARG A 619 -10.32 -1.44 -23.34
N ARG A 620 -9.75 -2.01 -24.39
CA ARG A 620 -9.88 -3.45 -24.70
C ARG A 620 -9.01 -4.36 -23.82
N LYS A 621 -8.02 -3.82 -23.09
CA LYS A 621 -7.09 -4.57 -22.20
C LYS A 621 -6.44 -5.78 -22.89
N LEU A 622 -5.87 -5.57 -24.07
CA LEU A 622 -5.15 -6.61 -24.84
C LEU A 622 -3.77 -6.90 -24.24
N CYS A 623 -3.31 -8.15 -24.34
CA CYS A 623 -1.98 -8.53 -23.87
C CYS A 623 -0.87 -8.11 -24.86
N ASN A 624 -0.02 -7.15 -24.46
CA ASN A 624 1.07 -6.65 -25.32
C ASN A 624 2.03 -7.74 -25.78
N LYS A 625 2.50 -8.62 -24.87
CA LYS A 625 3.45 -9.68 -25.23
C LYS A 625 2.85 -10.69 -26.21
N PHE A 626 1.62 -11.12 -25.97
CA PHE A 626 0.92 -12.04 -26.86
C PHE A 626 0.73 -11.46 -28.26
N HIS A 627 0.18 -10.24 -28.35
CA HIS A 627 -0.19 -9.66 -29.65
C HIS A 627 1.00 -9.08 -30.43
N LEU A 628 2.11 -8.72 -29.76
CA LEU A 628 3.31 -8.17 -30.43
C LEU A 628 4.40 -9.22 -30.69
N LEU A 629 4.53 -10.24 -29.83
CA LEU A 629 5.58 -11.27 -29.94
C LEU A 629 5.03 -12.65 -30.31
N GLY A 630 3.71 -12.82 -30.37
CA GLY A 630 3.04 -14.09 -30.64
C GLY A 630 3.03 -15.07 -29.46
N SER A 631 3.61 -14.69 -28.31
CA SER A 631 3.67 -15.55 -27.12
C SER A 631 3.59 -14.75 -25.82
N CYS A 632 2.95 -15.33 -24.80
CA CYS A 632 2.82 -14.74 -23.48
C CYS A 632 3.30 -15.75 -22.43
N PRO A 633 4.22 -15.37 -21.53
CA PRO A 633 4.76 -16.30 -20.52
C PRO A 633 3.70 -16.78 -19.52
N TYR A 634 2.60 -16.05 -19.38
CA TYR A 634 1.50 -16.40 -18.47
C TYR A 634 0.46 -17.33 -19.08
N GLY A 635 0.50 -17.58 -20.40
CA GLY A 635 -0.46 -18.46 -21.08
C GLY A 635 -1.92 -18.15 -20.72
N ASN A 636 -2.66 -19.16 -20.26
CA ASN A 636 -4.07 -19.03 -19.86
C ASN A 636 -4.29 -18.25 -18.54
N ASN A 637 -3.23 -18.02 -17.76
CA ASN A 637 -3.29 -17.25 -16.51
C ASN A 637 -3.05 -15.74 -16.74
N CYS A 638 -3.00 -15.28 -17.99
CA CYS A 638 -2.84 -13.86 -18.29
C CYS A 638 -4.13 -13.09 -17.99
N THR A 639 -4.03 -12.02 -17.22
CA THR A 639 -5.16 -11.12 -16.91
C THR A 639 -5.57 -10.21 -18.07
N HIS A 640 -4.84 -10.25 -19.18
CA HIS A 640 -5.09 -9.46 -20.39
C HIS A 640 -5.58 -10.35 -21.52
N LYS A 641 -6.41 -9.80 -22.42
CA LYS A 641 -7.08 -10.59 -23.45
C LYS A 641 -6.12 -11.10 -24.52
N HIS A 642 -6.08 -12.41 -24.70
CA HIS A 642 -5.54 -13.11 -25.88
C HIS A 642 -6.67 -13.27 -26.92
N GLY A 643 -6.34 -13.37 -28.20
CA GLY A 643 -7.37 -13.41 -29.25
C GLY A 643 -6.79 -13.46 -30.66
N PRO A 644 -7.61 -13.19 -31.69
CA PRO A 644 -7.16 -13.18 -33.09
C PRO A 644 -6.07 -12.13 -33.33
N SER A 645 -5.28 -12.33 -34.39
CA SER A 645 -4.25 -11.39 -34.80
C SER A 645 -4.83 -10.00 -35.10
N LEU A 646 -4.15 -8.97 -34.60
CA LEU A 646 -4.52 -7.58 -34.81
C LEU A 646 -4.14 -7.12 -36.22
N SER A 647 -4.84 -6.10 -36.72
CA SER A 647 -4.45 -5.41 -37.95
C SER A 647 -3.09 -4.70 -37.79
N ALA A 648 -2.38 -4.43 -38.90
CA ALA A 648 -1.09 -3.74 -38.85
C ALA A 648 -1.15 -2.36 -38.16
N THR A 649 -2.28 -1.66 -38.32
CA THR A 649 -2.57 -0.39 -37.64
C THR A 649 -2.72 -0.59 -36.13
N GLU A 650 -3.49 -1.58 -35.70
CA GLU A 650 -3.66 -1.91 -34.28
C GLU A 650 -2.36 -2.41 -33.64
N ILE A 651 -1.51 -3.15 -34.37
CA ILE A 651 -0.18 -3.55 -33.89
C ILE A 651 0.69 -2.31 -33.63
N THR A 652 0.65 -1.33 -34.53
CA THR A 652 1.40 -0.08 -34.39
C THR A 652 0.92 0.72 -33.16
N ASP A 653 -0.40 0.83 -33.00
CA ASP A 653 -1.02 1.52 -31.86
C ASP A 653 -0.76 0.79 -30.54
N LEU A 654 -0.82 -0.55 -30.53
CA LEU A 654 -0.50 -1.36 -29.36
C LEU A 654 0.98 -1.27 -29.01
N THR A 655 1.88 -1.20 -29.99
CA THR A 655 3.31 -0.98 -29.75
C THR A 655 3.55 0.39 -29.11
N HIS A 656 2.83 1.43 -29.55
CA HIS A 656 2.86 2.73 -28.89
C HIS A 656 2.38 2.65 -27.43
N ILE A 657 1.25 1.97 -27.17
CA ILE A 657 0.72 1.76 -25.81
C ILE A 657 1.73 1.00 -24.93
N ALA A 658 2.33 -0.08 -25.45
CA ALA A 658 3.32 -0.88 -24.72
C ALA A 658 4.54 -0.05 -24.31
N ARG A 659 4.99 0.85 -25.20
CA ARG A 659 6.09 1.78 -24.94
C ARG A 659 5.76 2.93 -24.00
N LEU A 660 4.50 3.08 -23.59
CA LEU A 660 4.17 3.96 -22.47
C LEU A 660 4.60 3.35 -21.14
N SER A 661 4.84 2.04 -21.04
CA SER A 661 5.29 1.40 -19.78
C SER A 661 6.81 1.41 -19.67
N VAL A 662 7.34 1.74 -18.49
CA VAL A 662 8.78 1.81 -18.26
C VAL A 662 9.41 0.42 -18.30
N CYS A 663 10.49 0.25 -19.06
CA CYS A 663 11.26 -0.99 -19.06
C CYS A 663 11.98 -1.20 -17.71
N PRO A 664 11.83 -2.36 -17.05
CA PRO A 664 12.50 -2.63 -15.78
C PRO A 664 14.03 -2.71 -15.90
N ASN A 665 14.54 -3.09 -17.07
CA ASN A 665 15.99 -3.12 -17.36
C ASN A 665 16.54 -1.74 -17.77
N GLY A 666 15.71 -0.70 -17.69
CA GLY A 666 16.17 0.66 -17.92
C GLY A 666 16.50 0.96 -19.38
N ILE A 667 17.21 2.07 -19.59
CA ILE A 667 17.62 2.57 -20.90
C ILE A 667 18.73 1.71 -21.57
N PHE A 668 19.36 0.80 -20.82
CA PHE A 668 20.41 -0.10 -21.29
C PHE A 668 19.90 -1.52 -21.61
N CYS A 669 18.59 -1.70 -21.76
CA CYS A 669 17.98 -2.99 -22.04
C CYS A 669 18.45 -3.57 -23.39
N HIS A 670 19.12 -4.73 -23.36
CA HIS A 670 19.57 -5.46 -24.55
C HIS A 670 18.61 -6.56 -25.02
N ASP A 671 17.44 -6.70 -24.39
CA ASP A 671 16.44 -7.69 -24.77
C ASP A 671 15.74 -7.30 -26.08
N VAL A 672 16.06 -8.01 -27.16
CA VAL A 672 15.46 -7.83 -28.50
C VAL A 672 13.95 -8.04 -28.52
N THR A 673 13.39 -8.73 -27.54
CA THR A 673 11.94 -8.99 -27.41
C THR A 673 11.23 -8.02 -26.46
N CYS A 674 11.95 -7.06 -25.87
CA CYS A 674 11.32 -6.08 -24.98
C CYS A 674 10.35 -5.17 -25.74
N VAL A 675 9.09 -5.16 -25.28
CA VAL A 675 8.00 -4.32 -25.82
C VAL A 675 7.78 -3.02 -25.02
N CYS A 676 8.45 -2.86 -23.87
CA CYS A 676 8.34 -1.69 -23.01
C CYS A 676 9.08 -0.48 -23.60
N GLY A 677 8.85 0.70 -23.02
CA GLY A 677 9.52 1.95 -23.39
C GLY A 677 10.87 2.11 -22.68
N HIS A 678 11.88 2.52 -23.44
CA HIS A 678 13.23 2.79 -22.94
C HIS A 678 13.57 4.29 -22.86
N ARG A 679 12.64 5.15 -23.29
CA ARG A 679 12.72 6.61 -23.17
C ARG A 679 11.34 7.21 -22.97
N CYS A 680 11.27 8.41 -22.40
CA CYS A 680 10.01 9.15 -22.29
C CYS A 680 9.48 9.52 -23.70
N PRO A 681 8.21 9.21 -24.03
CA PRO A 681 7.63 9.51 -25.34
C PRO A 681 7.13 10.96 -25.49
N GLN A 682 7.08 11.75 -24.42
CA GLN A 682 6.59 13.13 -24.42
C GLN A 682 7.74 14.10 -24.79
N LYS A 683 7.53 14.92 -25.84
CA LYS A 683 8.57 15.80 -26.41
C LYS A 683 9.13 16.85 -25.44
N ASP A 684 8.30 17.36 -24.54
CA ASP A 684 8.67 18.46 -23.60
C ASP A 684 8.33 18.09 -22.14
N CYS A 685 8.69 16.88 -21.72
CA CYS A 685 8.43 16.42 -20.36
C CYS A 685 9.43 17.03 -19.37
N SER A 686 8.93 17.66 -18.30
CA SER A 686 9.76 18.32 -17.27
C SER A 686 10.31 17.36 -16.21
N GLY A 687 10.10 16.05 -16.34
CA GLY A 687 10.47 15.01 -15.37
C GLY A 687 9.60 14.99 -14.11
N ARG A 688 9.10 16.15 -13.64
CA ARG A 688 8.23 16.25 -12.45
C ARG A 688 6.90 15.53 -12.65
N GLY A 689 6.66 14.48 -11.86
CA GLY A 689 5.44 13.66 -11.93
C GLY A 689 5.41 12.66 -13.10
N CYS A 690 6.51 12.53 -13.86
CA CYS A 690 6.61 11.54 -14.92
C CYS A 690 6.96 10.16 -14.35
N LYS A 691 6.36 9.11 -14.89
CA LYS A 691 6.67 7.72 -14.49
C LYS A 691 8.01 7.21 -15.01
N PHE A 692 8.55 7.83 -16.07
CA PHE A 692 9.89 7.50 -16.57
C PHE A 692 10.95 8.16 -15.65
N PRO A 693 12.03 7.46 -15.29
CA PRO A 693 13.13 8.07 -14.53
C PRO A 693 13.79 9.23 -15.28
N ASP A 694 14.44 10.14 -14.55
CA ASP A 694 15.17 11.29 -15.14
C ASP A 694 16.22 10.84 -16.17
N SER A 695 16.85 9.68 -15.97
CA SER A 695 17.82 9.09 -16.91
C SER A 695 17.24 8.68 -18.27
N MET A 696 15.91 8.64 -18.42
CA MET A 696 15.18 8.30 -19.64
C MET A 696 14.58 9.52 -20.36
N HIS A 697 14.91 10.74 -19.91
CA HIS A 697 14.54 12.00 -20.55
C HIS A 697 15.71 12.57 -21.34
N GLY A 698 15.43 13.31 -22.42
CA GLY A 698 16.47 13.94 -23.25
C GLY A 698 17.45 12.95 -23.90
N VAL A 699 16.99 11.72 -24.16
CA VAL A 699 17.81 10.66 -24.75
C VAL A 699 18.11 10.99 -26.21
N ASP A 700 19.40 11.00 -26.54
CA ASP A 700 19.87 11.10 -27.92
C ASP A 700 19.34 9.92 -28.76
N THR A 701 18.64 10.23 -29.85
CA THR A 701 18.01 9.27 -30.75
C THR A 701 18.85 8.91 -31.96
N ASP A 702 20.07 9.43 -32.07
CA ASP A 702 20.98 9.12 -33.16
C ASP A 702 21.57 7.72 -32.96
N ILE A 703 21.23 6.81 -33.88
CA ILE A 703 21.67 5.42 -33.84
C ILE A 703 23.07 5.33 -34.43
N VAL A 704 24.04 4.88 -33.63
CA VAL A 704 25.43 4.70 -34.09
C VAL A 704 25.84 3.24 -34.19
N LYS A 705 25.11 2.34 -33.53
CA LYS A 705 25.41 0.90 -33.50
C LYS A 705 24.13 0.09 -33.36
N THR A 706 24.15 -1.09 -33.95
CA THR A 706 23.13 -2.11 -33.74
C THR A 706 23.81 -3.33 -33.10
N ILE A 707 23.24 -3.84 -32.01
CA ILE A 707 23.75 -4.98 -31.23
C ILE A 707 22.83 -6.20 -31.34
#